data_AF-A0AA45Z4A9-F1
#
_entry.id   AF-A0AA45Z4A9-F1
#
_cell.length_a   1.000
_cell.length_b   1.000
_cell.length_c   1.000
_cell.angle_alpha   90.00
_cell.angle_beta   90.00
_cell.angle_gamma   90.00
#
_symmetry.space_group_name_H-M   'P 1'
#
loop_
_entity.id
_entity.type
_entity.pdbx_description
1 polymer ?
#
loop_
_entity_poly.entity_id
_entity_poly.type
_entity_poly.pdbx_seq_one_letter_code
_entity_poly.pdbx_strand_id
1 'polypeptide(L)'
;MKRGFLAALLLSGASLALACSDTTSTAGAAGLSGTYDVVLSNQLVFVTSQDRDELRVLDLTRTPREFIPAPNPLEPLAIPVIARPDSLTRDVGYNDKGEDVSGPYIYARSSGGRGISVVAADRARLNEVTRLATGQLITAFAAHAPVVEGAPSVLYYALQTRPEAAEQLCGPFGGGVVMRQDLPGPEGFDAATLPPALPVFCLKPADTVMSMLTLPARADRVDSLVVAIRNVSGTSRLVRVVADGASVEIPYKRPRPAPYAVPNYADLVDIPARLVATHPSYEVQRAKVEGVCPAGTQERTLEDGTTICIEAWPAGRFVFVVLDELTCNSSDCEGVIALDNGPKPVEEPSPAPVLARDITGAAMLTLRPSAGLPTGLTLRTGLEVRELLADSVAYLTAIPLLGIMPSSDGRITLFRADERRPFNLDRNSNNTPLNSSVVAELRDNNELARTDQFQGITVVQPGCPQATDSTNVTAFLCNGSVPNGTYRFVFQGVLPGLVGLSRDLTQEDPPLLVETTLATARGVSAGDSIILANNAGACAAVIPILRLEDQGNGLTRLFPDLSDPAVAAAAEPCSSYPLFTVRAGPNVKPFVLYAGAETRDTYLQRLSVNETYTVSTFLDYYYHPDGFDLGLDPPKSPTTYVPAPLSLTMTPTIGAGSRLAAGDRYVVTLLPRFRRYVFGVDTSQSSGLAVYTLPASVVATDVAGASLAYVAYPSADGVLQVALESITDNLDNLTYLRAFQ
;
A
#
# COMPACT_ATOMS: atom_id res chain seq x y z
N MET A 1 -11.48 9.23 -73.93
CA MET A 1 -11.00 8.01 -73.26
C MET A 1 -9.86 8.44 -72.33
N LYS A 2 -10.16 8.64 -71.05
CA LYS A 2 -10.07 7.68 -69.93
C LYS A 2 -8.62 7.45 -69.46
N ARG A 3 -8.40 7.82 -68.18
CA ARG A 3 -7.31 7.50 -67.24
C ARG A 3 -6.07 8.41 -67.32
N GLY A 4 -5.98 9.36 -66.38
CA GLY A 4 -4.77 10.18 -66.22
C GLY A 4 -4.79 11.25 -65.10
N PHE A 5 -5.91 11.49 -64.41
CA PHE A 5 -6.03 12.57 -63.41
C PHE A 5 -6.35 12.11 -61.97
N LEU A 6 -6.30 10.81 -61.68
CA LEU A 6 -6.64 10.27 -60.35
C LEU A 6 -5.43 9.88 -59.48
N ALA A 7 -4.19 10.00 -59.98
CA ALA A 7 -3.00 9.62 -59.21
C ALA A 7 -2.29 10.79 -58.51
N ALA A 8 -2.54 12.04 -58.91
CA ALA A 8 -1.88 13.22 -58.31
C ALA A 8 -2.64 13.82 -57.12
N LEU A 9 -3.90 13.43 -56.89
CA LEU A 9 -4.71 13.86 -55.73
C LEU A 9 -4.67 12.85 -54.56
N LEU A 10 -4.06 11.68 -54.76
CA LEU A 10 -3.88 10.64 -53.73
C LEU A 10 -2.49 10.64 -53.09
N LEU A 11 -1.58 11.52 -53.53
CA LEU A 11 -0.22 11.66 -52.97
C LEU A 11 0.00 12.97 -52.19
N SER A 12 -1.02 13.85 -52.10
CA SER A 12 -1.02 15.03 -51.22
C SER A 12 -1.81 14.82 -49.91
N GLY A 13 -2.34 13.60 -49.68
CA GLY A 13 -3.07 13.23 -48.46
C GLY A 13 -2.28 12.38 -47.46
N ALA A 14 -1.04 11.99 -47.78
CA ALA A 14 -0.22 11.09 -46.96
C ALA A 14 0.79 11.80 -46.04
N SER A 15 0.83 13.14 -46.03
CA SER A 15 1.73 13.94 -45.19
C SER A 15 1.01 14.82 -44.17
N LEU A 16 -0.28 14.57 -43.91
CA LEU A 16 -1.10 15.24 -42.90
C LEU A 16 -1.72 14.27 -41.86
N ALA A 17 -1.31 13.00 -41.87
CA ALA A 17 -1.87 11.93 -41.02
C ALA A 17 -0.88 11.39 -39.96
N LEU A 18 0.20 12.10 -39.65
CA LEU A 18 1.13 11.80 -38.54
C LEU A 18 1.26 12.95 -37.53
N ALA A 19 0.36 13.94 -37.58
CA ALA A 19 0.17 14.91 -36.51
C ALA A 19 -1.20 14.68 -35.84
N CYS A 20 -1.55 13.42 -35.58
CA CYS A 20 -2.56 13.11 -34.59
C CYS A 20 -1.90 13.26 -33.22
N SER A 21 -2.04 14.44 -32.62
CA SER A 21 -2.31 14.61 -31.19
C SER A 21 -1.70 13.52 -30.30
N ASP A 22 -0.38 13.51 -30.10
CA ASP A 22 0.19 13.05 -28.83
C ASP A 22 -0.16 14.09 -27.75
N THR A 23 -1.46 14.26 -27.52
CA THR A 23 -1.97 14.52 -26.18
C THR A 23 -1.84 13.19 -25.47
N THR A 24 -0.63 12.83 -25.04
CA THR A 24 -0.49 12.00 -23.86
C THR A 24 -1.32 12.74 -22.83
N SER A 25 -2.51 12.23 -22.53
CA SER A 25 -3.32 12.77 -21.45
C SER A 25 -2.36 12.87 -20.28
N THR A 26 -2.12 14.07 -19.77
CA THR A 26 -1.60 14.27 -18.42
C THR A 26 -2.68 13.79 -17.47
N ALA A 27 -2.96 12.48 -17.52
CA ALA A 27 -3.68 11.77 -16.50
C ALA A 27 -2.80 11.91 -15.27
N GLY A 28 -3.31 12.62 -14.26
CA GLY A 28 -2.73 12.58 -12.93
C GLY A 28 -2.58 11.11 -12.56
N ALA A 29 -1.34 10.61 -12.48
CA ALA A 29 -1.13 9.23 -12.09
C ALA A 29 -1.57 9.12 -10.62
N ALA A 30 -2.71 8.43 -10.47
CA ALA A 30 -3.63 8.29 -9.35
C ALA A 30 -4.30 9.55 -8.77
N GLY A 31 -4.55 10.55 -9.61
CA GLY A 31 -5.75 11.39 -9.51
C GLY A 31 -6.66 10.98 -10.65
N LEU A 32 -7.81 10.37 -10.35
CA LEU A 32 -8.80 9.98 -11.36
C LEU A 32 -9.06 11.16 -12.31
N SER A 33 -8.83 10.99 -13.61
CA SER A 33 -9.09 12.03 -14.62
C SER A 33 -10.48 12.67 -14.40
N GLY A 34 -10.50 13.96 -14.07
CA GLY A 34 -11.69 14.68 -13.56
C GLY A 34 -11.75 14.75 -12.03
N THR A 35 -10.67 15.10 -11.33
CA THR A 35 -10.62 15.00 -9.85
C THR A 35 -11.34 16.14 -9.13
N TYR A 36 -12.27 15.79 -8.24
CA TYR A 36 -12.54 16.59 -7.04
C TYR A 36 -11.26 16.65 -6.22
N ASP A 37 -10.76 17.86 -5.95
CA ASP A 37 -9.62 18.10 -5.08
C ASP A 37 -10.04 18.96 -3.89
N VAL A 38 -9.37 18.78 -2.75
CA VAL A 38 -9.66 19.47 -1.50
C VAL A 38 -8.39 20.01 -0.85
N VAL A 39 -8.46 21.24 -0.36
CA VAL A 39 -7.40 21.84 0.47
C VAL A 39 -8.00 22.53 1.69
N LEU A 40 -7.28 22.48 2.80
CA LEU A 40 -7.66 23.11 4.06
C LEU A 40 -6.81 24.36 4.29
N SER A 41 -7.45 25.51 4.49
CA SER A 41 -6.80 26.75 4.87
C SER A 41 -7.65 27.50 5.90
N ASN A 42 -7.10 27.91 7.03
CA ASN A 42 -7.81 28.71 8.05
C ASN A 42 -9.20 28.16 8.46
N GLN A 43 -9.31 26.85 8.69
CA GLN A 43 -10.56 26.16 9.03
C GLN A 43 -11.66 26.30 7.93
N LEU A 44 -11.24 26.51 6.69
CA LEU A 44 -12.07 26.46 5.49
C LEU A 44 -11.57 25.32 4.59
N VAL A 45 -12.48 24.48 4.12
CA VAL A 45 -12.18 23.45 3.12
C VAL A 45 -12.63 23.95 1.76
N PHE A 46 -11.67 24.19 0.88
CA PHE A 46 -11.92 24.54 -0.51
C PHE A 46 -12.03 23.26 -1.33
N VAL A 47 -13.02 23.21 -2.21
CA VAL A 47 -13.36 22.04 -3.01
C VAL A 47 -13.46 22.45 -4.47
N THR A 48 -12.85 21.70 -5.37
CA THR A 48 -13.07 21.88 -6.81
C THR A 48 -14.41 21.31 -7.25
N SER A 49 -14.82 21.59 -8.49
CA SER A 49 -15.95 20.96 -9.13
C SER A 49 -15.54 20.35 -10.47
N GLN A 50 -16.05 19.16 -10.80
CA GLN A 50 -15.80 18.53 -12.10
C GLN A 50 -16.54 19.22 -13.24
N ASP A 51 -17.75 19.66 -12.97
CA ASP A 51 -18.69 20.14 -13.98
C ASP A 51 -18.82 21.66 -14.02
N ARG A 52 -18.21 22.36 -13.07
CA ARG A 52 -18.35 23.82 -12.91
C ARG A 52 -17.00 24.52 -12.79
N ASP A 53 -16.99 25.76 -13.25
CA ASP A 53 -15.84 26.65 -13.24
C ASP A 53 -15.78 27.43 -11.91
N GLU A 54 -15.95 26.72 -10.79
CA GLU A 54 -16.09 27.31 -9.46
C GLU A 54 -15.33 26.53 -8.38
N LEU A 55 -14.96 27.23 -7.30
CA LEU A 55 -14.61 26.61 -6.03
C LEU A 55 -15.74 26.83 -5.03
N ARG A 56 -16.04 25.79 -4.25
CA ARG A 56 -16.94 25.87 -3.10
C ARG A 56 -16.13 25.84 -1.81
N VAL A 57 -16.66 26.50 -0.78
CA VAL A 57 -15.96 26.67 0.50
C VAL A 57 -16.83 26.19 1.65
N LEU A 58 -16.39 25.13 2.33
CA LEU A 58 -17.01 24.59 3.53
C LEU A 58 -16.38 25.25 4.76
N ASP A 59 -17.20 25.92 5.57
CA ASP A 59 -16.74 26.56 6.81
C ASP A 59 -16.85 25.58 7.99
N LEU A 60 -15.69 25.18 8.52
CA LEU A 60 -15.64 24.20 9.60
C LEU A 60 -16.09 24.76 10.95
N THR A 61 -16.13 26.09 11.08
CA THR A 61 -16.50 26.77 12.34
C THR A 61 -17.99 27.00 12.50
N ARG A 62 -18.80 26.75 11.46
CA ARG A 62 -20.26 26.85 11.52
C ARG A 62 -20.91 25.60 12.13
N THR A 63 -22.04 25.81 12.78
CA THR A 63 -22.88 24.74 13.35
C THR A 63 -24.35 24.97 12.94
N PRO A 64 -24.93 24.12 12.07
CA PRO A 64 -24.29 22.98 11.40
C PRO A 64 -23.21 23.43 10.40
N ARG A 65 -22.18 22.60 10.20
CA ARG A 65 -21.22 22.83 9.10
C ARG A 65 -21.96 22.81 7.78
N GLU A 66 -21.68 23.77 6.92
CA GLU A 66 -22.33 23.98 5.63
C GLU A 66 -21.41 24.78 4.72
N PHE A 67 -21.63 24.68 3.41
CA PHE A 67 -20.97 25.58 2.46
C PHE A 67 -21.34 27.02 2.79
N ILE A 68 -20.38 27.93 2.70
CA ILE A 68 -20.63 29.36 2.87
C ILE A 68 -21.69 29.78 1.86
N PRO A 69 -22.79 30.45 2.24
CA PRO A 69 -23.81 30.89 1.30
C PRO A 69 -23.30 32.05 0.44
N ALA A 70 -23.74 32.12 -0.80
CA ALA A 70 -23.57 33.28 -1.65
C ALA A 70 -24.31 34.49 -1.04
N PRO A 71 -24.05 35.73 -1.53
CA PRO A 71 -24.85 36.90 -1.14
C PRO A 71 -26.37 36.70 -1.35
N ASN A 72 -26.75 35.80 -2.27
CA ASN A 72 -28.09 35.23 -2.33
C ASN A 72 -28.14 33.94 -1.48
N PRO A 73 -28.91 33.89 -0.38
CA PRO A 73 -28.83 32.82 0.62
C PRO A 73 -29.36 31.45 0.17
N LEU A 74 -29.87 31.32 -1.04
CA LEU A 74 -30.40 30.05 -1.57
C LEU A 74 -29.33 29.17 -2.23
N GLU A 75 -28.15 29.71 -2.53
CA GLU A 75 -27.08 29.00 -3.22
C GLU A 75 -25.76 29.07 -2.42
N PRO A 76 -24.93 28.02 -2.45
CA PRO A 76 -23.59 28.10 -1.88
C PRO A 76 -22.74 29.11 -2.66
N LEU A 77 -21.77 29.70 -1.98
CA LEU A 77 -20.76 30.58 -2.56
C LEU A 77 -19.97 29.78 -3.60
N ALA A 78 -20.12 30.19 -4.84
CA ALA A 78 -19.33 29.73 -5.97
C ALA A 78 -18.29 30.81 -6.29
N ILE A 79 -17.03 30.56 -5.95
CA ILE A 79 -15.92 31.43 -6.34
C ILE A 79 -15.58 31.10 -7.78
N PRO A 80 -15.82 31.98 -8.76
CA PRO A 80 -15.49 31.68 -10.15
C PRO A 80 -13.98 31.54 -10.30
N VAL A 81 -13.54 30.49 -11.00
CA VAL A 81 -12.13 30.24 -11.29
C VAL A 81 -11.95 29.85 -12.76
N ILE A 82 -10.77 29.37 -13.13
CA ILE A 82 -10.54 28.74 -14.43
C ILE A 82 -11.51 27.59 -14.71
N ALA A 83 -11.64 27.22 -15.98
CA ALA A 83 -12.56 26.18 -16.37
C ALA A 83 -12.17 24.80 -15.82
N ARG A 84 -13.13 24.11 -15.20
CA ARG A 84 -13.02 22.75 -14.63
C ARG A 84 -11.73 22.54 -13.81
N PRO A 85 -11.58 23.23 -12.67
CA PRO A 85 -10.41 23.05 -11.81
C PRO A 85 -10.35 21.61 -11.29
N ASP A 86 -9.20 20.96 -11.36
CA ASP A 86 -9.05 19.55 -10.95
C ASP A 86 -7.90 19.31 -9.95
N SER A 87 -7.17 20.38 -9.62
CA SER A 87 -6.07 20.35 -8.67
C SER A 87 -5.99 21.67 -7.93
N LEU A 88 -5.75 21.58 -6.63
CA LEU A 88 -5.60 22.69 -5.70
C LEU A 88 -4.25 22.62 -4.99
N THR A 89 -3.68 23.78 -4.72
CA THR A 89 -2.63 23.94 -3.70
C THR A 89 -2.96 25.17 -2.87
N ARG A 90 -2.32 25.29 -1.72
CA ARG A 90 -2.41 26.48 -0.87
C ARG A 90 -1.04 27.01 -0.54
N ASP A 91 -1.01 28.23 -0.01
CA ASP A 91 0.15 28.71 0.72
C ASP A 91 0.36 27.88 2.00
N VAL A 92 1.50 27.20 2.06
CA VAL A 92 1.95 26.46 3.24
C VAL A 92 3.03 27.27 3.95
N GLY A 93 2.76 27.70 5.17
CA GLY A 93 3.71 28.35 6.06
C GLY A 93 4.04 27.49 7.26
N TYR A 94 5.15 27.81 7.92
CA TYR A 94 5.51 27.21 9.20
C TYR A 94 5.92 28.31 10.16
N ASN A 95 5.35 28.33 11.37
CA ASN A 95 5.76 29.29 12.40
C ASN A 95 7.10 28.86 13.05
N ASP A 96 7.57 29.63 14.04
CA ASP A 96 8.83 29.34 14.75
C ASP A 96 8.84 27.99 15.49
N LYS A 97 7.65 27.43 15.80
CA LYS A 97 7.49 26.09 16.37
C LYS A 97 7.43 25.00 15.29
N GLY A 98 7.35 25.39 14.02
CA GLY A 98 7.15 24.53 12.87
C GLY A 98 5.73 23.99 12.75
N GLU A 99 4.75 24.63 13.39
CA GLU A 99 3.33 24.34 13.18
C GLU A 99 2.91 24.89 11.81
N ASP A 100 2.01 24.17 11.13
CA ASP A 100 1.46 24.57 9.82
C ASP A 100 0.61 25.83 9.97
N VAL A 101 0.96 26.87 9.23
CA VAL A 101 0.23 28.14 9.14
C VAL A 101 -0.27 28.30 7.72
N SER A 102 -1.56 28.63 7.58
CA SER A 102 -2.13 28.91 6.27
C SER A 102 -1.75 30.32 5.80
N GLY A 103 -1.32 30.45 4.56
CA GLY A 103 -1.12 31.75 3.94
C GLY A 103 -2.38 32.34 3.30
N PRO A 104 -2.25 33.49 2.63
CA PRO A 104 -3.38 34.25 2.10
C PRO A 104 -4.05 33.64 0.85
N TYR A 105 -3.44 32.69 0.15
CA TYR A 105 -3.94 32.19 -1.13
C TYR A 105 -4.20 30.69 -1.22
N ILE A 106 -5.20 30.39 -2.03
CA ILE A 106 -5.46 29.10 -2.66
C ILE A 106 -5.22 29.25 -4.16
N TYR A 107 -4.69 28.20 -4.78
CA TYR A 107 -4.40 28.18 -6.21
C TYR A 107 -5.14 27.03 -6.87
N ALA A 108 -5.80 27.29 -7.98
CA ALA A 108 -6.50 26.29 -8.77
C ALA A 108 -5.92 26.19 -10.18
N ARG A 109 -5.67 24.96 -10.63
CA ARG A 109 -5.33 24.63 -12.03
C ARG A 109 -6.30 23.60 -12.58
N SER A 110 -6.35 23.49 -13.90
CA SER A 110 -7.01 22.41 -14.62
C SER A 110 -5.97 21.59 -15.37
N SER A 111 -6.17 20.27 -15.50
CA SER A 111 -5.34 19.44 -16.37
C SER A 111 -5.50 19.90 -17.82
N GLY A 112 -4.38 20.01 -18.54
CA GLY A 112 -4.37 20.62 -19.87
C GLY A 112 -4.38 22.16 -19.85
N GLY A 113 -4.56 22.79 -18.68
CA GLY A 113 -4.70 24.23 -18.52
C GLY A 113 -3.39 25.01 -18.67
N ARG A 114 -3.52 26.28 -19.09
CA ARG A 114 -2.42 27.25 -19.23
C ARG A 114 -2.56 28.46 -18.32
N GLY A 115 -3.37 28.32 -17.28
CA GLY A 115 -3.64 29.38 -16.32
C GLY A 115 -3.80 28.85 -14.91
N ILE A 116 -3.52 29.70 -13.94
CA ILE A 116 -3.72 29.43 -12.51
C ILE A 116 -4.63 30.53 -11.97
N SER A 117 -5.74 30.14 -11.36
CA SER A 117 -6.57 31.08 -10.57
C SER A 117 -5.95 31.23 -9.19
N VAL A 118 -5.74 32.48 -8.77
CA VAL A 118 -5.28 32.82 -7.42
C VAL A 118 -6.49 33.33 -6.65
N VAL A 119 -6.86 32.63 -5.60
CA VAL A 119 -8.06 32.89 -4.80
C VAL A 119 -7.63 33.30 -3.40
N ALA A 120 -8.18 34.40 -2.88
CA ALA A 120 -7.95 34.80 -1.50
C ALA A 120 -8.61 33.80 -0.53
N ALA A 121 -7.86 33.43 0.51
CA ALA A 121 -8.24 32.41 1.50
C ALA A 121 -8.81 32.99 2.80
N ASP A 122 -8.92 34.32 2.89
CA ASP A 122 -9.53 35.00 4.04
C ASP A 122 -11.05 34.92 3.94
N ARG A 123 -11.73 34.61 5.05
CA ARG A 123 -13.20 34.61 5.16
C ARG A 123 -13.82 35.95 4.76
N ALA A 124 -13.14 37.06 5.04
CA ALA A 124 -13.62 38.39 4.66
C ALA A 124 -13.52 38.64 3.14
N ARG A 125 -12.68 37.87 2.44
CA ARG A 125 -12.39 38.03 1.02
C ARG A 125 -12.18 36.68 0.34
N LEU A 126 -13.29 36.08 -0.08
CA LEU A 126 -13.32 34.82 -0.81
C LEU A 126 -13.62 35.07 -2.30
N ASN A 127 -12.63 35.58 -3.03
CA ASN A 127 -12.73 35.84 -4.46
C ASN A 127 -11.43 35.52 -5.21
N GLU A 128 -11.53 35.30 -6.53
CA GLU A 128 -10.36 35.28 -7.41
C GLU A 128 -9.74 36.68 -7.44
N VAL A 129 -8.50 36.82 -6.96
CA VAL A 129 -7.79 38.11 -6.91
C VAL A 129 -6.99 38.36 -8.18
N THR A 130 -6.53 37.30 -8.83
CA THR A 130 -5.85 37.39 -10.13
C THR A 130 -5.86 36.04 -10.83
N ARG A 131 -5.57 36.07 -12.13
CA ARG A 131 -5.38 34.89 -12.97
C ARG A 131 -4.03 34.97 -13.66
N LEU A 132 -3.15 34.02 -13.36
CA LEU A 132 -1.83 33.94 -13.96
C LEU A 132 -1.94 33.20 -15.29
N ALA A 133 -1.69 33.89 -16.41
CA ALA A 133 -1.60 33.27 -17.73
C ALA A 133 -0.14 32.90 -18.01
N THR A 134 0.17 31.60 -18.02
CA THR A 134 1.55 31.11 -18.23
C THR A 134 1.88 30.91 -19.71
N GLY A 135 0.87 30.86 -20.58
CA GLY A 135 1.00 30.62 -22.01
C GLY A 135 1.36 29.18 -22.40
N GLN A 136 1.76 28.36 -21.43
CA GLN A 136 2.24 26.98 -21.59
C GLN A 136 1.47 26.03 -20.67
N LEU A 137 1.48 24.73 -20.98
CA LEU A 137 0.78 23.72 -20.18
C LEU A 137 1.40 23.60 -18.78
N ILE A 138 0.56 23.67 -17.75
CA ILE A 138 0.95 23.57 -16.35
C ILE A 138 0.78 22.13 -15.87
N THR A 139 1.83 21.54 -15.31
CA THR A 139 1.82 20.11 -14.93
C THR A 139 1.74 19.89 -13.43
N ALA A 140 2.31 20.79 -12.63
CA ALA A 140 2.27 20.76 -11.17
C ALA A 140 2.46 22.16 -10.59
N PHE A 141 2.08 22.35 -9.34
CA PHE A 141 2.37 23.56 -8.57
C PHE A 141 2.64 23.24 -7.09
N ALA A 142 3.21 24.20 -6.38
CA ALA A 142 3.32 24.23 -4.92
C ALA A 142 3.51 25.69 -4.50
N ALA A 143 3.11 26.05 -3.29
CA ALA A 143 3.30 27.41 -2.80
C ALA A 143 3.71 27.41 -1.33
N HIS A 144 4.40 28.47 -0.91
CA HIS A 144 4.60 28.73 0.51
C HIS A 144 4.10 30.12 0.88
N ALA A 145 3.62 30.22 2.12
CA ALA A 145 3.16 31.47 2.69
C ALA A 145 4.31 32.48 2.86
N PRO A 146 4.00 33.76 3.09
CA PRO A 146 4.98 34.76 3.48
C PRO A 146 5.80 34.29 4.69
N VAL A 147 7.14 34.28 4.54
CA VAL A 147 8.06 33.82 5.60
C VAL A 147 8.15 34.79 6.77
N VAL A 148 7.84 36.06 6.54
CA VAL A 148 7.71 37.13 7.53
C VAL A 148 6.60 38.10 7.11
N GLU A 149 6.11 38.89 8.04
CA GLU A 149 5.11 39.92 7.75
C GLU A 149 5.61 40.88 6.66
N GLY A 150 4.76 41.15 5.67
CA GLY A 150 5.09 41.99 4.51
C GLY A 150 5.89 41.30 3.40
N ALA A 151 6.37 40.06 3.59
CA ALA A 151 6.96 39.28 2.50
C ALA A 151 5.88 38.81 1.50
N PRO A 152 6.23 38.58 0.22
CA PRO A 152 5.29 38.01 -0.74
C PRO A 152 5.00 36.53 -0.44
N SER A 153 3.84 36.07 -0.89
CA SER A 153 3.61 34.63 -1.07
C SER A 153 4.34 34.17 -2.32
N VAL A 154 4.85 32.95 -2.35
CA VAL A 154 5.64 32.46 -3.49
C VAL A 154 4.98 31.22 -4.07
N LEU A 155 4.58 31.33 -5.33
CA LEU A 155 4.02 30.23 -6.11
C LEU A 155 5.09 29.64 -7.03
N TYR A 156 5.29 28.34 -6.91
CA TYR A 156 6.09 27.55 -7.83
C TYR A 156 5.18 26.75 -8.75
N TYR A 157 5.43 26.79 -10.06
CA TYR A 157 4.65 26.02 -11.04
C TYR A 157 5.54 25.46 -12.14
N ALA A 158 5.25 24.23 -12.54
CA ALA A 158 5.98 23.52 -13.57
C ALA A 158 5.26 23.63 -14.90
N LEU A 159 6.01 23.93 -15.96
CA LEU A 159 5.54 24.03 -17.33
C LEU A 159 6.09 22.87 -18.15
N GLN A 160 5.23 22.22 -18.94
CA GLN A 160 5.63 21.15 -19.88
C GLN A 160 6.63 21.67 -20.91
N THR A 161 6.42 22.92 -21.34
CA THR A 161 7.20 23.61 -22.35
C THR A 161 7.67 24.93 -21.78
N ARG A 162 8.96 25.19 -21.95
CA ARG A 162 9.65 26.41 -21.55
C ARG A 162 9.15 27.67 -22.28
N PRO A 163 8.94 28.79 -21.58
CA PRO A 163 8.72 30.10 -22.20
C PRO A 163 10.03 30.73 -22.66
N GLU A 164 9.98 31.69 -23.59
CA GLU A 164 11.15 32.40 -24.13
C GLU A 164 12.03 33.05 -23.03
N ALA A 165 11.40 33.54 -21.95
CA ALA A 165 12.11 34.13 -20.82
C ALA A 165 13.05 33.14 -20.10
N ALA A 166 12.82 31.82 -20.21
CA ALA A 166 13.61 30.80 -19.55
C ALA A 166 14.81 30.28 -20.38
N GLU A 167 14.93 30.69 -21.65
CA GLU A 167 15.96 30.15 -22.54
C GLU A 167 17.39 30.50 -22.12
N GLN A 168 17.57 31.67 -21.50
CA GLN A 168 18.87 32.12 -21.01
C GLN A 168 19.43 31.21 -19.91
N LEU A 169 18.56 30.63 -19.07
CA LEU A 169 18.97 29.74 -17.98
C LEU A 169 19.04 28.28 -18.43
N CYS A 170 18.05 27.81 -19.19
CA CYS A 170 17.89 26.38 -19.52
C CYS A 170 18.61 25.94 -20.82
N GLY A 171 19.41 26.80 -21.44
CA GLY A 171 20.11 26.50 -22.71
C GLY A 171 19.14 26.40 -23.90
N PRO A 172 19.54 25.92 -25.10
CA PRO A 172 18.69 25.91 -26.30
C PRO A 172 17.88 24.62 -26.55
N PHE A 173 18.13 23.53 -25.81
CA PHE A 173 17.49 22.23 -26.08
C PHE A 173 16.23 22.01 -25.21
N GLY A 174 15.17 21.50 -25.85
CA GLY A 174 13.80 21.51 -25.35
C GLY A 174 13.53 20.57 -24.16
N GLY A 175 13.13 21.17 -23.05
CA GLY A 175 12.55 20.53 -21.85
C GLY A 175 11.60 21.51 -21.17
N GLY A 176 10.83 21.05 -20.19
CA GLY A 176 10.00 21.92 -19.36
C GLY A 176 10.81 22.71 -18.32
N VAL A 177 10.13 23.51 -17.51
CA VAL A 177 10.78 24.39 -16.51
C VAL A 177 9.88 24.58 -15.29
N VAL A 178 10.48 24.70 -14.11
CA VAL A 178 9.80 25.18 -12.90
C VAL A 178 10.05 26.68 -12.79
N MET A 179 8.96 27.42 -12.69
CA MET A 179 8.93 28.87 -12.54
C MET A 179 8.57 29.24 -11.11
N ARG A 180 9.07 30.39 -10.65
CA ARG A 180 8.74 31.05 -9.40
C ARG A 180 7.99 32.34 -9.69
N GLN A 181 6.87 32.56 -9.03
CA GLN A 181 6.08 33.78 -9.09
C GLN A 181 5.85 34.32 -7.68
N ASP A 182 6.39 35.50 -7.41
CA ASP A 182 6.12 36.22 -6.17
C ASP A 182 4.78 36.96 -6.30
N LEU A 183 3.96 36.86 -5.26
CA LEU A 183 2.62 37.44 -5.19
C LEU A 183 2.51 38.35 -3.96
N PRO A 184 2.05 39.61 -4.12
CA PRO A 184 1.85 40.52 -2.99
C PRO A 184 0.73 40.00 -2.08
N GLY A 185 0.52 40.62 -0.92
CA GLY A 185 -0.66 40.33 -0.08
C GLY A 185 -1.98 40.72 -0.77
N PRO A 186 -3.15 40.19 -0.33
CA PRO A 186 -4.41 40.30 -1.09
C PRO A 186 -4.81 41.73 -1.40
N GLU A 187 -4.57 42.65 -0.47
CA GLU A 187 -4.86 44.08 -0.59
C GLU A 187 -4.00 44.80 -1.65
N GLY A 188 -2.84 44.23 -2.01
CA GLY A 188 -1.89 44.84 -2.94
C GLY A 188 -2.17 44.58 -4.43
N PHE A 189 -3.13 43.72 -4.77
CA PHE A 189 -3.40 43.36 -6.17
C PHE A 189 -4.00 44.49 -7.00
N ASP A 190 -4.71 45.42 -6.37
CA ASP A 190 -5.29 46.58 -7.08
C ASP A 190 -4.26 47.68 -7.40
N ALA A 191 -3.01 47.55 -6.93
CA ALA A 191 -1.96 48.58 -7.04
C ALA A 191 -0.65 48.13 -7.72
N ALA A 192 -0.39 46.83 -7.91
CA ALA A 192 0.91 46.33 -8.37
C ALA A 192 0.83 45.54 -9.69
N THR A 193 1.68 45.89 -10.66
CA THR A 193 2.01 44.97 -11.75
C THR A 193 2.81 43.82 -11.14
N LEU A 194 2.36 42.57 -11.31
CA LEU A 194 3.05 41.41 -10.74
C LEU A 194 4.51 41.38 -11.23
N PRO A 195 5.48 41.05 -10.36
CA PRO A 195 6.86 40.84 -10.79
C PRO A 195 6.90 39.69 -11.81
N PRO A 196 7.83 39.73 -12.79
CA PRO A 196 7.94 38.67 -13.78
C PRO A 196 8.33 37.35 -13.12
N ALA A 197 7.74 36.26 -13.60
CA ALA A 197 8.10 34.92 -13.12
C ALA A 197 9.55 34.56 -13.50
N LEU A 198 10.27 33.92 -12.57
CA LEU A 198 11.68 33.55 -12.74
C LEU A 198 11.84 32.03 -12.89
N PRO A 199 12.66 31.54 -13.83
CA PRO A 199 12.98 30.11 -13.90
C PRO A 199 13.88 29.70 -12.74
N VAL A 200 13.54 28.60 -12.05
CA VAL A 200 14.31 28.07 -10.91
C VAL A 200 14.89 26.67 -11.16
N PHE A 201 14.27 25.88 -12.05
CA PHE A 201 14.74 24.53 -12.38
C PHE A 201 14.38 24.11 -13.80
N CYS A 202 15.36 23.61 -14.53
CA CYS A 202 15.19 23.16 -15.91
C CYS A 202 15.01 21.65 -15.96
N LEU A 203 13.97 21.18 -16.64
CA LEU A 203 13.71 19.75 -16.83
C LEU A 203 14.52 19.21 -18.01
N LYS A 204 14.85 17.91 -17.97
CA LYS A 204 15.47 17.26 -19.14
C LYS A 204 14.43 17.11 -20.25
N PRO A 205 14.86 16.90 -21.52
CA PRO A 205 13.92 16.62 -22.59
C PRO A 205 12.97 15.48 -22.25
N ALA A 206 11.68 15.70 -22.50
CA ALA A 206 10.60 14.77 -22.23
C ALA A 206 10.34 14.40 -20.75
N ASP A 207 10.93 15.15 -19.81
CA ASP A 207 10.53 15.11 -18.41
C ASP A 207 9.25 15.92 -18.19
N THR A 208 8.40 15.42 -17.29
CA THR A 208 7.16 16.06 -16.83
C THR A 208 7.13 16.03 -15.32
N VAL A 209 6.81 17.15 -14.68
CA VAL A 209 6.66 17.18 -13.22
C VAL A 209 5.27 16.68 -12.85
N MET A 210 5.23 15.62 -12.04
CA MET A 210 4.00 14.97 -11.57
C MET A 210 3.45 15.63 -10.30
N SER A 211 4.34 16.00 -9.37
CA SER A 211 3.98 16.62 -8.10
C SER A 211 5.15 17.47 -7.60
N MET A 212 4.84 18.55 -6.88
CA MET A 212 5.82 19.39 -6.21
C MET A 212 5.41 19.68 -4.78
N LEU A 213 6.41 19.97 -3.96
CA LEU A 213 6.22 20.36 -2.57
C LEU A 213 7.28 21.39 -2.20
N THR A 214 6.88 22.42 -1.46
CA THR A 214 7.78 23.36 -0.77
C THR A 214 8.22 22.76 0.56
N LEU A 215 9.54 22.72 0.80
CA LEU A 215 10.05 22.45 2.14
C LEU A 215 9.89 23.72 3.00
N PRO A 216 9.90 23.62 4.35
CA PRO A 216 9.75 24.80 5.20
C PRO A 216 10.77 25.89 4.86
N ALA A 217 10.28 27.07 4.52
CA ALA A 217 11.07 28.23 4.11
C ALA A 217 11.39 29.16 5.30
N ARG A 218 12.49 29.92 5.21
CA ARG A 218 12.88 30.97 6.18
C ARG A 218 13.43 32.19 5.45
N ALA A 219 13.27 33.37 6.05
CA ALA A 219 13.62 34.65 5.41
C ALA A 219 15.12 34.80 5.06
N ASP A 220 16.02 34.13 5.77
CA ASP A 220 17.47 34.19 5.58
C ASP A 220 18.02 33.05 4.71
N ARG A 221 17.15 32.22 4.13
CA ARG A 221 17.52 31.00 3.41
C ARG A 221 16.89 30.92 2.03
N VAL A 222 17.55 30.22 1.14
CA VAL A 222 17.00 29.92 -0.19
C VAL A 222 15.96 28.81 -0.06
N ASP A 223 14.82 29.00 -0.72
CA ASP A 223 13.76 28.01 -0.73
C ASP A 223 14.22 26.69 -1.36
N SER A 224 13.65 25.58 -0.88
CA SER A 224 13.90 24.27 -1.46
C SER A 224 12.60 23.58 -1.82
N LEU A 225 12.62 22.93 -2.98
CA LEU A 225 11.48 22.23 -3.56
C LEU A 225 11.82 20.76 -3.68
N VAL A 226 10.84 19.90 -3.41
CA VAL A 226 10.88 18.49 -3.80
C VAL A 226 10.04 18.32 -5.04
N VAL A 227 10.62 17.72 -6.08
CA VAL A 227 10.02 17.58 -7.41
C VAL A 227 10.01 16.11 -7.81
N ALA A 228 8.81 15.58 -8.02
CA ALA A 228 8.59 14.25 -8.59
C ALA A 228 8.48 14.35 -10.10
N ILE A 229 9.37 13.68 -10.84
CA ILE A 229 9.52 13.82 -12.28
C ILE A 229 9.32 12.46 -12.95
N ARG A 230 8.52 12.43 -14.01
CA ARG A 230 8.36 11.29 -14.91
C ARG A 230 8.84 11.64 -16.31
N ASN A 231 9.64 10.75 -16.91
CA ASN A 231 10.02 10.84 -18.31
C ASN A 231 9.03 10.06 -19.20
N VAL A 232 8.81 10.49 -20.44
CA VAL A 232 7.95 9.78 -21.41
C VAL A 232 8.36 8.32 -21.66
N SER A 233 9.63 7.99 -21.44
CA SER A 233 10.14 6.61 -21.53
C SER A 233 9.69 5.70 -20.38
N GLY A 234 8.96 6.23 -19.40
CA GLY A 234 8.44 5.48 -18.26
C GLY A 234 9.36 5.47 -17.04
N THR A 235 10.51 6.18 -17.06
CA THR A 235 11.37 6.31 -15.89
C THR A 235 10.93 7.49 -15.01
N SER A 236 10.75 7.28 -13.70
CA SER A 236 10.51 8.36 -12.74
C SER A 236 11.68 8.54 -11.78
N ARG A 237 11.88 9.79 -11.33
CA ARG A 237 12.86 10.15 -10.31
C ARG A 237 12.33 11.24 -9.40
N LEU A 238 12.86 11.28 -8.18
CA LEU A 238 12.56 12.28 -7.18
C LEU A 238 13.81 13.09 -6.88
N VAL A 239 13.68 14.41 -6.92
CA VAL A 239 14.82 15.32 -6.74
C VAL A 239 14.47 16.43 -5.76
N ARG A 240 15.46 16.88 -5.00
CA ARG A 240 15.39 18.16 -4.30
C ARG A 240 16.09 19.22 -5.15
N VAL A 241 15.44 20.37 -5.28
CA VAL A 241 15.87 21.54 -6.03
C VAL A 241 16.06 22.69 -5.05
N VAL A 242 17.10 23.49 -5.26
CA VAL A 242 17.33 24.76 -4.55
C VAL A 242 16.88 25.90 -5.47
N ALA A 243 16.04 26.81 -4.95
CA ALA A 243 15.42 27.88 -5.73
C ALA A 243 16.31 29.14 -5.84
N ASP A 244 17.62 28.98 -6.02
CA ASP A 244 18.60 30.07 -6.21
C ASP A 244 18.88 30.37 -7.68
N GLY A 245 18.24 29.65 -8.62
CA GLY A 245 18.52 29.75 -10.05
C GLY A 245 19.82 29.07 -10.50
N ALA A 246 20.61 28.47 -9.59
CA ALA A 246 21.78 27.66 -9.93
C ALA A 246 21.43 26.17 -10.15
N SER A 247 20.20 25.75 -9.80
CA SER A 247 19.65 24.40 -10.04
C SER A 247 20.56 23.26 -9.57
N VAL A 248 20.66 23.07 -8.25
CA VAL A 248 21.32 21.86 -7.71
C VAL A 248 20.30 20.72 -7.62
N GLU A 249 20.43 19.70 -8.47
CA GLU A 249 19.65 18.46 -8.41
C GLU A 249 20.26 17.53 -7.35
N ILE A 250 19.57 17.35 -6.22
CA ILE A 250 19.96 16.39 -5.20
C ILE A 250 19.01 15.19 -5.32
N PRO A 251 19.49 14.04 -5.85
CA PRO A 251 18.62 12.89 -6.06
C PRO A 251 18.26 12.24 -4.74
N TYR A 252 16.98 11.93 -4.56
CA TYR A 252 16.54 11.07 -3.48
C TYR A 252 16.78 9.62 -3.85
N LYS A 253 17.39 8.89 -2.93
CA LYS A 253 17.77 7.50 -3.17
C LYS A 253 17.14 6.56 -2.15
N ARG A 254 16.78 5.37 -2.62
CA ARG A 254 16.48 4.23 -1.75
C ARG A 254 17.50 3.12 -2.03
N PRO A 255 17.80 2.27 -1.04
CA PRO A 255 18.52 1.06 -1.34
C PRO A 255 17.77 0.27 -2.41
N ARG A 256 18.49 -0.30 -3.37
CA ARG A 256 17.89 -1.23 -4.32
C ARG A 256 17.17 -2.31 -3.51
N PRO A 257 15.95 -2.72 -3.90
CA PRO A 257 15.40 -4.00 -3.47
C PRO A 257 16.35 -5.08 -4.00
N ALA A 258 17.43 -5.32 -3.27
CA ALA A 258 18.28 -6.46 -3.47
C ALA A 258 17.59 -7.55 -2.68
N PRO A 259 16.98 -8.54 -3.34
CA PRO A 259 16.73 -9.74 -2.61
C PRO A 259 18.13 -10.20 -2.14
N TYR A 260 18.27 -10.54 -0.85
CA TYR A 260 19.44 -11.25 -0.34
C TYR A 260 20.68 -10.45 0.10
N ALA A 261 20.58 -9.17 0.46
CA ALA A 261 21.66 -8.48 1.20
C ALA A 261 21.11 -7.41 2.14
N VAL A 262 21.77 -7.20 3.30
CA VAL A 262 21.60 -5.95 4.06
C VAL A 262 21.97 -4.82 3.10
N PRO A 263 21.04 -3.94 2.70
CA PRO A 263 21.35 -2.94 1.71
C PRO A 263 22.43 -2.04 2.26
N ASN A 264 23.62 -2.10 1.68
CA ASN A 264 24.63 -1.11 1.96
C ASN A 264 24.27 0.17 1.18
N TYR A 265 24.69 1.33 1.67
CA TYR A 265 24.42 2.61 1.01
C TYR A 265 25.20 2.78 -0.32
N ALA A 266 25.90 1.76 -0.81
CA ALA A 266 26.58 1.79 -2.10
C ALA A 266 25.65 1.40 -3.26
N ASP A 267 24.61 0.61 -3.02
CA ASP A 267 23.65 0.15 -4.04
C ASP A 267 22.33 0.94 -4.03
N LEU A 268 22.43 2.26 -4.21
CA LEU A 268 21.31 3.18 -4.19
C LEU A 268 20.66 3.36 -5.57
N VAL A 269 19.32 3.31 -5.62
CA VAL A 269 18.50 3.55 -6.82
C VAL A 269 17.63 4.79 -6.66
N ASP A 270 17.27 5.41 -7.79
CA ASP A 270 16.30 6.50 -7.82
C ASP A 270 14.93 6.03 -7.32
N ILE A 271 14.23 6.96 -6.70
CA ILE A 271 12.88 6.72 -6.20
C ILE A 271 11.87 7.14 -7.26
N PRO A 272 11.08 6.19 -7.78
CA PRO A 272 9.97 6.52 -8.64
C PRO A 272 8.84 7.07 -7.77
N ALA A 273 8.56 8.36 -7.87
CA ALA A 273 7.53 9.04 -7.09
C ALA A 273 6.56 9.76 -8.03
N ARG A 274 5.29 9.80 -7.64
CA ARG A 274 4.24 10.55 -8.36
C ARG A 274 3.51 11.58 -7.51
N LEU A 275 3.47 11.40 -6.19
CA LEU A 275 2.93 12.38 -5.23
C LEU A 275 3.94 12.56 -4.09
N VAL A 276 4.06 13.80 -3.59
CA VAL A 276 4.94 14.16 -2.48
C VAL A 276 4.15 14.91 -1.40
N ALA A 277 4.45 14.62 -0.13
CA ALA A 277 3.86 15.28 1.03
C ALA A 277 4.91 15.42 2.15
N THR A 278 4.70 16.40 3.04
CA THR A 278 5.50 16.54 4.27
C THR A 278 4.61 16.94 5.44
N HIS A 279 5.22 17.12 6.60
CA HIS A 279 4.54 17.29 7.87
C HIS A 279 4.99 18.57 8.60
N PRO A 280 4.13 19.14 9.46
CA PRO A 280 4.55 20.11 10.46
C PRO A 280 5.36 19.44 11.58
N SER A 281 5.94 20.23 12.46
CA SER A 281 6.64 19.72 13.63
C SER A 281 5.71 18.89 14.51
N TYR A 282 6.23 17.83 15.10
CA TYR A 282 5.50 16.98 16.03
C TYR A 282 6.41 16.46 17.14
N GLU A 283 5.80 16.07 18.25
CA GLU A 283 6.49 15.59 19.43
C GLU A 283 6.19 14.10 19.64
N VAL A 284 7.22 13.30 19.88
CA VAL A 284 7.08 11.87 20.17
C VAL A 284 7.55 11.58 21.57
N GLN A 285 6.74 10.82 22.32
CA GLN A 285 7.14 10.33 23.63
C GLN A 285 8.16 9.18 23.48
N ARG A 286 9.21 9.21 24.30
CA ARG A 286 10.22 8.16 24.42
C ARG A 286 10.24 7.60 25.84
N ALA A 287 10.47 6.29 25.93
CA ALA A 287 10.69 5.64 27.22
C ALA A 287 12.04 6.06 27.80
N LYS A 288 12.11 6.19 29.14
CA LYS A 288 13.38 6.35 29.85
C LYS A 288 14.19 5.06 29.74
N VAL A 289 15.49 5.20 29.51
CA VAL A 289 16.45 4.09 29.53
C VAL A 289 17.25 4.23 30.82
N GLU A 290 17.21 3.20 31.68
CA GLU A 290 17.86 3.21 33.00
C GLU A 290 17.47 4.43 33.88
N GLY A 291 16.23 4.90 33.74
CA GLY A 291 15.70 6.04 34.50
C GLY A 291 16.06 7.42 33.93
N VAL A 292 16.80 7.49 32.82
CA VAL A 292 17.22 8.75 32.19
C VAL A 292 16.60 8.90 30.79
N CYS A 293 16.34 10.14 30.40
CA CYS A 293 15.87 10.43 29.06
C CYS A 293 16.96 10.17 28.00
N PRO A 294 16.65 9.47 26.90
CA PRO A 294 17.62 9.22 25.83
C PRO A 294 18.22 10.51 25.27
N ALA A 295 19.45 10.43 24.76
CA ALA A 295 20.10 11.57 24.12
C ALA A 295 19.23 12.13 22.98
N GLY A 296 19.13 13.47 22.89
CA GLY A 296 18.26 14.16 21.93
C GLY A 296 16.80 14.33 22.36
N THR A 297 16.43 13.83 23.55
CA THR A 297 15.10 14.05 24.13
C THR A 297 15.16 15.05 25.29
N GLN A 298 14.03 15.70 25.55
CA GLN A 298 13.85 16.63 26.67
C GLN A 298 12.93 16.00 27.70
N GLU A 299 13.29 16.09 28.98
CA GLU A 299 12.43 15.69 30.08
C GLU A 299 11.34 16.74 30.31
N ARG A 300 10.07 16.32 30.29
CA ARG A 300 8.91 17.17 30.57
C ARG A 300 8.12 16.56 31.72
N THR A 301 7.81 17.37 32.72
CA THR A 301 6.93 16.98 33.83
C THR A 301 5.49 17.33 33.45
N LEU A 302 4.61 16.33 33.48
CA LEU A 302 3.17 16.50 33.28
C LEU A 302 2.52 17.07 34.55
N GLU A 303 1.25 17.50 34.43
CA GLU A 303 0.50 18.11 35.54
C GLU A 303 0.30 17.17 36.75
N ASP A 304 0.32 15.86 36.51
CA ASP A 304 0.23 14.80 37.53
C ASP A 304 1.57 14.51 38.24
N GLY A 305 2.64 15.22 37.88
CA GLY A 305 4.00 15.01 38.39
C GLY A 305 4.79 13.90 37.67
N THR A 306 4.18 13.22 36.69
CA THR A 306 4.85 12.19 35.90
C THR A 306 5.88 12.83 34.96
N THR A 307 7.09 12.26 34.91
CA THR A 307 8.16 12.74 34.01
C THR A 307 8.23 11.88 32.75
N ILE A 308 8.10 12.52 31.59
CA ILE A 308 8.16 11.88 30.28
C ILE A 308 9.33 12.44 29.46
N CYS A 309 9.85 11.65 28.52
CA CYS A 309 10.87 12.11 27.59
C CYS A 309 10.23 12.42 26.26
N ILE A 310 10.52 13.60 25.70
CA ILE A 310 9.93 14.07 24.46
C ILE A 310 11.03 14.34 23.44
N GLU A 311 10.85 13.81 22.24
CA GLU A 311 11.67 14.12 21.08
C GLU A 311 10.85 15.00 20.13
N ALA A 312 11.34 16.21 19.86
CA ALA A 312 10.73 17.09 18.88
C ALA A 312 11.30 16.81 17.49
N TRP A 313 10.41 16.56 16.53
CA TRP A 313 10.74 16.34 15.13
C TRP A 313 10.36 17.59 14.34
N PRO A 314 11.32 18.29 13.71
CA PRO A 314 11.01 19.52 13.01
C PRO A 314 10.21 19.28 11.73
N ALA A 315 9.39 20.26 11.35
CA ALA A 315 8.69 20.28 10.07
C ALA A 315 9.65 20.00 8.89
N GLY A 316 9.17 19.29 7.86
CA GLY A 316 9.97 19.02 6.66
C GLY A 316 11.05 17.93 6.83
N ARG A 317 11.20 17.33 8.02
CA ARG A 317 12.23 16.31 8.27
C ARG A 317 12.02 15.08 7.41
N PHE A 318 10.77 14.64 7.30
CA PHE A 318 10.40 13.56 6.41
C PHE A 318 9.62 14.05 5.21
N VAL A 319 10.01 13.57 4.03
CA VAL A 319 9.25 13.70 2.80
C VAL A 319 8.62 12.36 2.51
N PHE A 320 7.31 12.28 2.64
CA PHE A 320 6.54 11.10 2.28
C PHE A 320 6.21 11.15 0.80
N VAL A 321 6.37 10.02 0.12
CA VAL A 321 6.16 9.92 -1.32
C VAL A 321 5.29 8.72 -1.63
N VAL A 322 4.29 8.96 -2.48
CA VAL A 322 3.56 7.87 -3.12
C VAL A 322 4.40 7.43 -4.31
N LEU A 323 4.74 6.14 -4.30
CA LEU A 323 5.54 5.53 -5.34
C LEU A 323 4.77 5.49 -6.66
N ASP A 324 5.52 5.56 -7.75
CA ASP A 324 4.97 5.57 -9.10
C ASP A 324 4.91 4.14 -9.68
N GLU A 325 3.74 3.52 -9.59
CA GLU A 325 3.49 2.17 -10.07
C GLU A 325 3.70 2.00 -11.58
N LEU A 326 3.57 3.06 -12.37
CA LEU A 326 3.69 2.98 -13.84
C LEU A 326 5.15 2.86 -14.32
N THR A 327 6.11 2.95 -13.40
CA THR A 327 7.54 2.97 -13.73
C THR A 327 8.23 1.64 -13.45
N CYS A 328 7.55 0.72 -12.78
CA CYS A 328 8.11 -0.56 -12.39
C CYS A 328 7.13 -1.69 -12.69
N ASN A 329 7.66 -2.83 -13.14
CA ASN A 329 6.87 -4.03 -13.38
C ASN A 329 6.70 -4.90 -12.11
N SER A 330 7.02 -4.37 -10.92
CA SER A 330 6.94 -5.08 -9.64
C SER A 330 6.16 -4.28 -8.60
N SER A 331 5.65 -4.96 -7.56
CA SER A 331 4.97 -4.35 -6.41
C SER A 331 5.87 -3.40 -5.59
N ASP A 332 7.15 -3.28 -5.92
CA ASP A 332 8.14 -2.46 -5.20
C ASP A 332 7.97 -0.97 -5.46
N CYS A 333 7.09 -0.60 -6.38
CA CYS A 333 6.76 0.79 -6.71
C CYS A 333 5.29 1.12 -6.38
N GLU A 334 4.68 0.35 -5.49
CA GLU A 334 3.33 0.61 -4.96
C GLU A 334 3.40 0.98 -3.48
N GLY A 335 2.61 1.98 -3.08
CA GLY A 335 2.48 2.41 -1.69
C GLY A 335 3.26 3.68 -1.36
N VAL A 336 3.50 3.90 -0.07
CA VAL A 336 4.13 5.10 0.47
C VAL A 336 5.43 4.77 1.17
N ILE A 337 6.47 5.56 0.91
CA ILE A 337 7.71 5.58 1.68
C ILE A 337 8.00 6.98 2.19
N ALA A 338 8.90 7.11 3.16
CA ALA A 338 9.35 8.38 3.70
C ALA A 338 10.87 8.51 3.52
N LEU A 339 11.32 9.74 3.35
CA LEU A 339 12.72 10.09 3.09
C LEU A 339 13.19 11.08 4.14
N ASP A 340 14.36 10.82 4.72
CA ASP A 340 14.91 11.65 5.79
C ASP A 340 15.78 12.77 5.20
N ASN A 341 15.35 14.02 5.40
CA ASN A 341 16.09 15.23 5.04
C ASN A 341 17.10 15.64 6.14
N GLY A 342 17.32 14.82 7.16
CA GLY A 342 18.23 15.09 8.26
C GLY A 342 17.54 15.75 9.46
N PRO A 343 18.27 15.88 10.59
CA PRO A 343 17.69 16.33 11.86
C PRO A 343 17.27 17.81 11.87
N LYS A 344 17.80 18.63 10.95
CA LYS A 344 17.55 20.07 10.87
C LYS A 344 17.24 20.49 9.42
N PRO A 345 16.14 20.00 8.84
CA PRO A 345 15.85 20.14 7.41
C PRO A 345 15.70 21.59 6.95
N VAL A 346 15.39 22.51 7.87
CA VAL A 346 15.21 23.94 7.58
C VAL A 346 16.54 24.70 7.60
N GLU A 347 17.49 24.28 8.44
CA GLU A 347 18.79 24.95 8.59
C GLU A 347 19.81 24.38 7.61
N GLU A 348 19.90 23.05 7.58
CA GLU A 348 20.90 22.28 6.83
C GLU A 348 20.26 20.98 6.34
N PRO A 349 19.44 21.03 5.25
CA PRO A 349 18.89 19.83 4.66
C PRO A 349 20.00 18.87 4.22
N SER A 350 19.87 17.58 4.53
CA SER A 350 20.85 16.55 4.20
C SER A 350 21.20 16.58 2.71
N PRO A 351 22.49 16.62 2.31
CA PRO A 351 22.89 16.61 0.90
C PRO A 351 22.69 15.24 0.24
N ALA A 352 22.39 14.19 1.02
CA ALA A 352 22.11 12.84 0.54
C ALA A 352 20.88 12.30 1.29
N PRO A 353 19.66 12.76 0.92
CA PRO A 353 18.46 12.25 1.55
C PRO A 353 18.22 10.80 1.14
N VAL A 354 17.92 9.97 2.13
CA VAL A 354 17.79 8.51 1.98
C VAL A 354 16.48 8.01 2.56
N LEU A 355 16.12 6.77 2.21
CA LEU A 355 14.99 6.05 2.81
C LEU A 355 15.02 6.18 4.35
N ALA A 356 13.93 6.67 4.91
CA ALA A 356 13.80 6.89 6.33
C ALA A 356 13.84 5.56 7.11
N ARG A 357 14.27 5.65 8.36
CA ARG A 357 14.30 4.51 9.28
C ARG A 357 13.07 4.50 10.16
N ASP A 358 12.45 3.36 10.37
CA ASP A 358 11.33 3.22 11.30
C ASP A 358 11.79 3.28 12.78
N ILE A 359 10.89 3.05 13.73
CA ILE A 359 11.22 3.14 15.18
C ILE A 359 12.24 2.10 15.67
N THR A 360 12.47 0.99 14.96
CA THR A 360 13.58 0.07 15.29
C THR A 360 14.93 0.58 14.81
N GLY A 361 14.93 1.58 13.93
CA GLY A 361 16.11 2.04 13.21
C GLY A 361 16.38 1.25 11.93
N ALA A 362 15.52 0.29 11.58
CA ALA A 362 15.56 -0.38 10.28
C ALA A 362 15.09 0.54 9.16
N ALA A 363 15.55 0.33 7.93
CA ALA A 363 14.97 1.01 6.77
C ALA A 363 13.46 0.71 6.73
N MET A 364 12.63 1.75 6.58
CA MET A 364 11.19 1.54 6.67
C MET A 364 10.69 0.60 5.56
N LEU A 365 9.67 -0.18 5.90
CA LEU A 365 8.93 -0.98 4.94
C LEU A 365 8.01 -0.06 4.13
N THR A 366 7.71 -0.47 2.90
CA THR A 366 6.77 0.29 2.08
C THR A 366 5.36 0.16 2.67
N LEU A 367 4.73 1.29 2.95
CA LEU A 367 3.39 1.37 3.51
C LEU A 367 2.39 1.14 2.38
N ARG A 368 1.85 -0.07 2.28
CA ARG A 368 0.91 -0.45 1.22
C ARG A 368 -0.54 -0.39 1.72
N PRO A 369 -1.48 0.04 0.87
CA PRO A 369 -2.91 -0.13 1.17
C PRO A 369 -3.27 -1.61 1.26
N SER A 370 -4.46 -1.92 1.76
CA SER A 370 -4.93 -3.32 1.81
C SER A 370 -5.18 -3.91 0.42
N ALA A 371 -5.66 -3.09 -0.51
CA ALA A 371 -5.79 -3.36 -1.93
C ALA A 371 -5.84 -2.02 -2.68
N GLY A 372 -5.77 -2.06 -4.02
CA GLY A 372 -5.77 -0.86 -4.85
C GLY A 372 -4.48 -0.04 -4.76
N LEU A 373 -4.50 1.14 -5.38
CA LEU A 373 -3.38 2.07 -5.43
C LEU A 373 -3.71 3.33 -4.61
N PRO A 374 -2.73 3.94 -3.91
CA PRO A 374 -2.98 5.18 -3.17
C PRO A 374 -3.48 6.30 -4.09
N THR A 375 -4.62 6.92 -3.80
CA THR A 375 -5.19 8.02 -4.61
C THR A 375 -4.94 9.40 -4.00
N GLY A 376 -4.53 9.44 -2.73
CA GLY A 376 -4.19 10.65 -2.02
C GLY A 376 -3.32 10.35 -0.80
N LEU A 377 -2.74 11.38 -0.21
CA LEU A 377 -1.96 11.28 1.02
C LEU A 377 -2.03 12.61 1.78
N THR A 378 -2.42 12.56 3.04
CA THR A 378 -2.26 13.69 3.97
C THR A 378 -1.59 13.23 5.25
N LEU A 379 -0.83 14.15 5.85
CA LEU A 379 -0.16 13.97 7.13
C LEU A 379 -0.68 15.03 8.09
N ARG A 380 -1.14 14.63 9.27
CA ARG A 380 -1.66 15.58 10.26
C ARG A 380 -1.22 15.21 11.67
N THR A 381 -0.91 16.22 12.46
CA THR A 381 -0.44 16.06 13.83
C THR A 381 -1.59 16.09 14.82
N GLY A 382 -1.44 15.33 15.92
CA GLY A 382 -2.30 15.44 17.10
C GLY A 382 -3.73 14.92 16.95
N LEU A 383 -4.10 14.29 15.84
CA LEU A 383 -5.45 13.76 15.65
C LEU A 383 -5.68 12.53 16.53
N GLU A 384 -6.88 12.46 17.10
CA GLU A 384 -7.36 11.31 17.82
C GLU A 384 -8.03 10.31 16.88
N VAL A 385 -7.69 9.04 17.07
CA VAL A 385 -8.20 7.93 16.26
C VAL A 385 -8.79 6.88 17.19
N ARG A 386 -9.97 6.38 16.84
CA ARG A 386 -10.59 5.24 17.52
C ARG A 386 -9.98 3.94 17.01
N GLU A 387 -9.28 3.23 17.88
CA GLU A 387 -8.65 1.95 17.59
C GLU A 387 -9.41 0.83 18.32
N LEU A 388 -10.08 -0.05 17.58
CA LEU A 388 -10.57 -1.31 18.15
C LEU A 388 -9.41 -2.29 18.21
N LEU A 389 -9.09 -2.83 19.38
CA LEU A 389 -7.98 -3.77 19.56
C LEU A 389 -8.44 -5.23 19.51
N ALA A 390 -7.52 -6.17 19.75
CA ALA A 390 -7.79 -7.61 19.67
C ALA A 390 -8.77 -8.10 20.75
N ASP A 391 -8.82 -7.41 21.89
CA ASP A 391 -9.72 -7.66 23.01
C ASP A 391 -11.14 -7.09 22.81
N SER A 392 -11.42 -6.55 21.61
CA SER A 392 -12.68 -5.88 21.28
C SER A 392 -12.97 -4.62 22.10
N VAL A 393 -11.95 -4.05 22.77
CA VAL A 393 -12.06 -2.76 23.45
C VAL A 393 -11.62 -1.65 22.48
N ALA A 394 -12.40 -0.58 22.43
CA ALA A 394 -12.10 0.59 21.63
C ALA A 394 -11.35 1.64 22.46
N TYR A 395 -10.23 2.10 21.94
CA TYR A 395 -9.40 3.14 22.56
C TYR A 395 -9.40 4.38 21.68
N LEU A 396 -9.42 5.55 22.30
CA LEU A 396 -9.18 6.80 21.61
C LEU A 396 -7.72 7.18 21.84
N THR A 397 -6.95 7.24 20.76
CA THR A 397 -5.49 7.45 20.82
C THR A 397 -5.11 8.69 20.03
N ALA A 398 -4.47 9.65 20.69
CA ALA A 398 -3.85 10.78 20.02
C ALA A 398 -2.58 10.33 19.29
N ILE A 399 -2.55 10.51 17.97
CA ILE A 399 -1.44 10.09 17.12
C ILE A 399 -0.55 11.29 16.83
N PRO A 400 0.75 11.27 17.22
CA PRO A 400 1.64 12.42 17.04
C PRO A 400 1.71 12.91 15.59
N LEU A 401 1.79 11.97 14.64
CA LEU A 401 1.69 12.23 13.22
C LEU A 401 0.92 11.09 12.55
N LEU A 402 -0.32 11.37 12.17
CA LEU A 402 -1.20 10.45 11.47
C LEU A 402 -1.02 10.59 9.95
N GLY A 403 -0.86 9.46 9.27
CA GLY A 403 -0.99 9.38 7.82
C GLY A 403 -2.36 8.84 7.42
N ILE A 404 -3.01 9.51 6.46
CA ILE A 404 -4.28 9.09 5.89
C ILE A 404 -4.08 8.88 4.38
N MET A 405 -4.35 7.66 3.93
CA MET A 405 -4.10 7.22 2.55
C MET A 405 -5.36 6.59 1.94
N PRO A 406 -6.17 7.39 1.23
CA PRO A 406 -7.21 6.90 0.33
C PRO A 406 -6.64 5.98 -0.76
N SER A 407 -7.44 5.01 -1.19
CA SER A 407 -7.04 4.00 -2.17
C SER A 407 -8.11 3.82 -3.23
N SER A 408 -7.69 3.41 -4.44
CA SER A 408 -8.59 3.24 -5.59
C SER A 408 -9.59 2.10 -5.46
N ASP A 409 -9.48 1.25 -4.42
CA ASP A 409 -10.44 0.20 -4.08
C ASP A 409 -11.61 0.70 -3.21
N GLY A 410 -11.65 2.00 -2.92
CA GLY A 410 -12.69 2.61 -2.07
C GLY A 410 -12.34 2.67 -0.59
N ARG A 411 -11.20 2.11 -0.18
CA ARG A 411 -10.79 2.07 1.22
C ARG A 411 -9.84 3.21 1.58
N ILE A 412 -9.80 3.53 2.86
CA ILE A 412 -8.89 4.51 3.44
C ILE A 412 -8.02 3.81 4.48
N THR A 413 -6.71 3.84 4.28
CA THR A 413 -5.73 3.26 5.19
C THR A 413 -5.19 4.36 6.11
N LEU A 414 -5.24 4.14 7.43
CA LEU A 414 -4.53 4.97 8.40
C LEU A 414 -3.19 4.31 8.73
N PHE A 415 -2.16 5.11 8.98
CA PHE A 415 -0.86 4.61 9.40
C PHE A 415 -0.15 5.59 10.36
N ARG A 416 0.79 5.06 11.15
CA ARG A 416 1.61 5.80 12.11
C ARG A 416 2.78 6.42 11.37
N ALA A 417 2.60 7.63 10.85
CA ALA A 417 3.65 8.35 10.13
C ALA A 417 4.79 8.79 11.08
N ASP A 418 4.48 9.00 12.36
CA ASP A 418 5.46 9.23 13.43
C ASP A 418 6.42 8.05 13.61
N GLU A 419 5.92 6.84 13.39
CA GLU A 419 6.69 5.60 13.49
C GLU A 419 7.20 5.08 12.13
N ARG A 420 6.69 5.65 11.03
CA ARG A 420 6.90 5.19 9.64
C ARG A 420 6.49 3.73 9.45
N ARG A 421 5.37 3.34 10.06
CA ARG A 421 4.83 1.97 10.10
C ARG A 421 3.31 1.93 9.92
N PRO A 422 2.74 0.81 9.46
CA PRO A 422 1.30 0.59 9.55
C PRO A 422 0.87 0.46 11.02
N PHE A 423 -0.39 0.75 11.33
CA PHE A 423 -0.97 0.33 12.61
C PHE A 423 -0.91 -1.20 12.73
N ASN A 424 -0.61 -1.69 13.93
CA ASN A 424 -0.93 -3.06 14.33
C ASN A 424 -2.00 -3.04 15.42
N LEU A 425 -3.25 -3.24 15.01
CA LEU A 425 -4.42 -3.29 15.89
C LEU A 425 -4.57 -4.65 16.58
N ASP A 426 -3.78 -5.66 16.20
CA ASP A 426 -3.76 -6.96 16.86
C ASP A 426 -2.79 -6.95 18.05
N ARG A 427 -3.14 -6.14 19.04
CA ARG A 427 -2.38 -5.91 20.28
C ARG A 427 -3.34 -5.98 21.48
N ASN A 428 -2.78 -6.23 22.66
CA ASN A 428 -3.55 -6.29 23.91
C ASN A 428 -3.80 -4.89 24.51
N SER A 429 -4.61 -4.83 25.58
CA SER A 429 -4.94 -3.60 26.32
C SER A 429 -3.73 -2.83 26.87
N ASN A 430 -2.57 -3.50 27.02
CA ASN A 430 -1.32 -2.89 27.46
C ASN A 430 -0.46 -2.40 26.28
N ASN A 431 -1.06 -2.26 25.10
CA ASN A 431 -0.40 -1.84 23.87
C ASN A 431 0.75 -2.76 23.43
N THR A 432 0.76 -4.02 23.89
CA THR A 432 1.77 -5.00 23.48
C THR A 432 1.26 -5.76 22.25
N PRO A 433 1.99 -5.76 21.13
CA PRO A 433 1.63 -6.57 19.97
C PRO A 433 1.44 -8.04 20.35
N LEU A 434 0.40 -8.67 19.83
CA LEU A 434 0.26 -10.12 19.97
C LEU A 434 1.35 -10.81 19.14
N ASN A 435 1.94 -11.86 19.69
CA ASN A 435 2.96 -12.62 18.97
C ASN A 435 2.31 -13.43 17.87
N SER A 436 2.96 -13.50 16.70
CA SER A 436 2.60 -14.43 15.65
C SER A 436 2.36 -15.82 16.22
N SER A 437 1.27 -16.45 15.81
CA SER A 437 0.80 -17.70 16.39
C SER A 437 0.58 -18.77 15.35
N VAL A 438 0.74 -20.01 15.77
CA VAL A 438 0.44 -21.18 14.96
C VAL A 438 -0.40 -22.12 15.79
N VAL A 439 -1.51 -22.53 15.20
CA VAL A 439 -2.41 -23.52 15.78
C VAL A 439 -2.38 -24.73 14.89
N ALA A 440 -2.10 -25.89 15.48
CA ALA A 440 -2.21 -27.15 14.77
C ALA A 440 -3.28 -28.04 15.42
N GLU A 441 -4.20 -28.55 14.61
CA GLU A 441 -5.28 -29.43 15.05
C GLU A 441 -5.27 -30.73 14.27
N LEU A 442 -5.45 -31.85 14.97
CA LEU A 442 -5.67 -33.14 14.32
C LEU A 442 -7.17 -33.28 14.13
N ARG A 443 -7.60 -33.48 12.90
CA ARG A 443 -8.99 -33.73 12.54
C ARG A 443 -9.13 -35.06 11.83
N ASP A 444 -10.27 -35.71 12.04
CA ASP A 444 -10.62 -36.94 11.35
C ASP A 444 -11.03 -36.67 9.89
N ASN A 445 -11.48 -37.72 9.21
CA ASN A 445 -11.91 -37.61 7.83
C ASN A 445 -13.19 -36.77 7.60
N ASN A 446 -13.94 -36.48 8.66
CA ASN A 446 -15.17 -35.68 8.67
C ASN A 446 -14.93 -34.26 9.21
N GLU A 447 -13.67 -33.83 9.33
CA GLU A 447 -13.27 -32.53 9.90
C GLU A 447 -13.60 -32.36 11.39
N LEU A 448 -13.86 -33.45 12.12
CA LEU A 448 -14.07 -33.42 13.56
C LEU A 448 -12.73 -33.42 14.29
N ALA A 449 -12.57 -32.51 15.26
CA ALA A 449 -11.36 -32.43 16.07
C ALA A 449 -11.17 -33.70 16.91
N ARG A 450 -9.96 -34.28 16.86
CA ARG A 450 -9.55 -35.43 17.67
C ARG A 450 -8.80 -34.94 18.92
N THR A 451 -9.09 -35.53 20.07
CA THR A 451 -8.49 -35.17 21.38
C THR A 451 -7.21 -35.97 21.71
N ASP A 452 -6.73 -36.78 20.78
CA ASP A 452 -5.47 -37.52 20.92
C ASP A 452 -4.28 -36.58 21.20
N GLN A 453 -3.26 -37.08 21.92
CA GLN A 453 -2.01 -36.32 22.13
C GLN A 453 -1.41 -35.93 20.78
N PHE A 454 -1.50 -34.64 20.47
CA PHE A 454 -0.96 -34.06 19.25
C PHE A 454 0.57 -34.08 19.32
N GLN A 455 1.22 -34.71 18.33
CA GLN A 455 2.68 -34.93 18.40
C GLN A 455 3.51 -34.36 17.25
N GLY A 456 2.97 -33.63 16.27
CA GLY A 456 3.91 -33.21 15.24
C GLY A 456 3.43 -32.50 14.01
N ILE A 457 3.54 -31.18 14.10
CA ILE A 457 4.17 -30.37 13.06
C ILE A 457 5.18 -29.46 13.73
N THR A 458 6.33 -29.24 13.09
CA THR A 458 7.27 -28.18 13.46
C THR A 458 7.21 -27.11 12.38
N VAL A 459 7.06 -25.85 12.80
CA VAL A 459 7.08 -24.70 11.91
C VAL A 459 8.29 -23.86 12.24
N VAL A 460 9.26 -23.76 11.33
CA VAL A 460 10.51 -23.05 11.58
C VAL A 460 10.70 -21.95 10.55
N GLN A 461 10.81 -20.74 11.08
CA GLN A 461 11.38 -19.60 10.41
C GLN A 461 12.81 -19.39 10.95
N PRO A 462 13.87 -19.58 10.14
CA PRO A 462 15.25 -19.47 10.60
C PRO A 462 15.55 -18.11 11.24
N GLY A 463 16.27 -18.12 12.37
CA GLY A 463 16.68 -16.90 13.07
C GLY A 463 15.60 -16.24 13.93
N CYS A 464 14.44 -16.88 14.10
CA CYS A 464 13.34 -16.37 14.91
C CYS A 464 13.24 -17.07 16.28
N PRO A 465 12.73 -16.38 17.31
CA PRO A 465 12.49 -16.97 18.63
C PRO A 465 11.38 -18.02 18.58
N GLN A 466 11.36 -18.89 19.60
CA GLN A 466 10.26 -19.84 19.79
C GLN A 466 8.97 -19.07 20.10
N ALA A 467 7.89 -19.36 19.36
CA ALA A 467 6.60 -18.72 19.54
C ALA A 467 5.93 -19.20 20.84
N THR A 468 5.56 -18.24 21.70
CA THR A 468 4.89 -18.52 22.97
C THR A 468 3.39 -18.77 22.81
N ASP A 469 2.76 -18.20 21.78
CA ASP A 469 1.35 -18.46 21.41
C ASP A 469 1.29 -19.55 20.33
N SER A 470 1.70 -20.77 20.70
CA SER A 470 1.65 -21.93 19.81
C SER A 470 0.84 -23.04 20.47
N THR A 471 -0.17 -23.54 19.75
CA THR A 471 -1.04 -24.61 20.25
C THR A 471 -0.73 -25.90 19.49
N ASN A 472 -0.37 -26.94 20.24
CA ASN A 472 -0.08 -28.26 19.68
C ASN A 472 1.01 -28.26 18.60
N VAL A 473 1.95 -27.32 18.60
CA VAL A 473 2.96 -27.20 17.54
C VAL A 473 4.25 -26.67 18.12
N THR A 474 5.39 -27.10 17.60
CA THR A 474 6.66 -26.43 17.91
C THR A 474 6.90 -25.40 16.83
N ALA A 475 6.80 -24.12 17.17
CA ALA A 475 6.94 -23.03 16.21
C ALA A 475 8.05 -22.05 16.59
N PHE A 476 8.86 -21.66 15.60
CA PHE A 476 9.86 -20.59 15.70
C PHE A 476 9.50 -19.53 14.66
N LEU A 477 9.04 -18.36 15.08
CA LEU A 477 8.36 -17.40 14.21
C LEU A 477 8.80 -15.98 14.51
N CYS A 478 8.98 -15.19 13.46
CA CYS A 478 9.22 -13.77 13.60
C CYS A 478 7.87 -13.04 13.51
N ASN A 479 7.61 -12.17 14.48
CA ASN A 479 6.42 -11.32 14.46
C ASN A 479 6.42 -10.45 13.19
N GLY A 480 5.25 -10.31 12.58
CA GLY A 480 5.08 -9.48 11.39
C GLY A 480 5.56 -10.11 10.08
N SER A 481 6.21 -11.28 10.03
CA SER A 481 6.60 -11.93 8.76
C SER A 481 5.80 -13.18 8.38
N VAL A 482 5.06 -13.75 9.34
CA VAL A 482 4.32 -15.00 9.13
C VAL A 482 3.15 -14.77 8.17
N PRO A 483 2.98 -15.56 7.09
CA PRO A 483 1.83 -15.41 6.22
C PRO A 483 0.55 -15.87 6.93
N ASN A 484 -0.57 -15.21 6.66
CA ASN A 484 -1.87 -15.69 7.11
C ASN A 484 -2.33 -16.85 6.22
N GLY A 485 -2.78 -17.96 6.80
CA GLY A 485 -3.35 -19.06 6.02
C GLY A 485 -3.43 -20.39 6.76
N THR A 486 -4.03 -21.37 6.09
CA THR A 486 -4.20 -22.73 6.61
C THR A 486 -3.56 -23.75 5.69
N TYR A 487 -2.83 -24.71 6.24
CA TYR A 487 -2.23 -25.83 5.53
C TYR A 487 -2.81 -27.15 6.06
N ARG A 488 -3.06 -28.10 5.16
CA ARG A 488 -3.61 -29.41 5.51
C ARG A 488 -2.65 -30.51 5.11
N PHE A 489 -2.16 -31.27 6.08
CA PHE A 489 -1.36 -32.47 5.85
C PHE A 489 -2.27 -33.68 6.01
N VAL A 490 -2.78 -34.21 4.89
CA VAL A 490 -3.76 -35.30 4.88
C VAL A 490 -3.03 -36.64 4.81
N PHE A 491 -3.14 -37.44 5.87
CA PHE A 491 -2.56 -38.77 5.95
C PHE A 491 -3.31 -39.75 5.05
N GLN A 492 -2.58 -40.43 4.17
CA GLN A 492 -3.14 -41.27 3.11
C GLN A 492 -4.26 -40.58 2.35
N GLY A 493 -4.10 -39.27 2.11
CA GLY A 493 -5.08 -38.44 1.41
C GLY A 493 -5.30 -38.93 -0.01
N VAL A 494 -6.48 -38.63 -0.55
CA VAL A 494 -6.77 -38.85 -1.97
C VAL A 494 -5.92 -37.91 -2.80
N LEU A 495 -5.33 -38.42 -3.88
CA LEU A 495 -4.52 -37.61 -4.78
C LEU A 495 -5.44 -36.74 -5.67
N PRO A 496 -5.15 -35.44 -5.83
CA PRO A 496 -6.08 -34.51 -6.44
C PRO A 496 -6.38 -34.83 -7.91
N GLY A 497 -7.66 -34.95 -8.24
CA GLY A 497 -8.14 -35.32 -9.58
C GLY A 497 -8.11 -36.83 -9.87
N LEU A 498 -7.62 -37.67 -8.94
CA LEU A 498 -7.66 -39.13 -9.01
C LEU A 498 -8.78 -39.69 -8.11
N VAL A 499 -9.99 -39.11 -8.21
CA VAL A 499 -11.16 -39.45 -7.39
C VAL A 499 -12.30 -39.89 -8.30
N GLY A 500 -12.89 -41.06 -8.03
CA GLY A 500 -14.08 -41.54 -8.73
C GLY A 500 -13.94 -41.62 -10.26
N LEU A 501 -12.72 -41.87 -10.75
CA LEU A 501 -12.44 -41.95 -12.18
C LEU A 501 -12.95 -43.27 -12.75
N SER A 502 -13.40 -43.26 -14.01
CA SER A 502 -13.91 -44.47 -14.66
C SER A 502 -12.79 -45.42 -15.04
N ARG A 503 -13.03 -46.71 -14.80
CA ARG A 503 -12.18 -47.81 -15.21
C ARG A 503 -12.76 -48.50 -16.43
N ASP A 504 -11.91 -48.86 -17.37
CA ASP A 504 -12.30 -49.71 -18.50
C ASP A 504 -12.41 -51.17 -18.04
N LEU A 505 -13.64 -51.69 -17.99
CA LEU A 505 -13.91 -53.07 -17.61
C LEU A 505 -13.94 -54.03 -18.81
N THR A 506 -13.73 -53.52 -20.03
CA THR A 506 -13.83 -54.30 -21.26
C THR A 506 -12.49 -54.90 -21.70
N GLN A 507 -11.39 -54.47 -21.10
CA GLN A 507 -10.06 -55.03 -21.34
C GLN A 507 -9.83 -56.31 -20.54
N GLU A 508 -9.26 -57.32 -21.21
CA GLU A 508 -9.02 -58.69 -20.71
C GLU A 508 -7.77 -58.81 -19.81
N ASP A 509 -7.09 -57.67 -19.55
CA ASP A 509 -5.93 -57.55 -18.67
C ASP A 509 -6.29 -57.89 -17.19
N PRO A 510 -5.31 -58.22 -16.31
CA PRO A 510 -5.59 -58.82 -15.00
C PRO A 510 -6.64 -58.03 -14.20
N PRO A 511 -7.56 -58.72 -13.50
CA PRO A 511 -8.64 -58.07 -12.78
C PRO A 511 -8.03 -57.05 -11.82
N LEU A 512 -8.60 -55.83 -11.78
CA LEU A 512 -8.16 -54.71 -10.93
C LEU A 512 -7.15 -53.73 -11.55
N LEU A 513 -6.75 -53.90 -12.82
CA LEU A 513 -5.89 -52.94 -13.52
C LEU A 513 -6.58 -51.58 -13.75
N VAL A 514 -5.81 -50.50 -13.64
CA VAL A 514 -6.28 -49.12 -13.77
C VAL A 514 -5.35 -48.33 -14.69
N GLU A 515 -5.91 -47.51 -15.56
CA GLU A 515 -5.15 -46.57 -16.40
C GLU A 515 -5.62 -45.14 -16.16
N THR A 516 -4.69 -44.18 -16.18
CA THR A 516 -5.01 -42.75 -16.02
C THR A 516 -3.95 -41.87 -16.66
N THR A 517 -4.38 -40.72 -17.18
CA THR A 517 -3.46 -39.69 -17.70
C THR A 517 -2.85 -38.81 -16.59
N LEU A 518 -3.32 -38.96 -15.35
CA LEU A 518 -2.97 -38.06 -14.24
C LEU A 518 -1.91 -38.61 -13.28
N ALA A 519 -1.46 -39.86 -13.45
CA ALA A 519 -0.57 -40.52 -12.49
C ALA A 519 0.75 -39.75 -12.29
N THR A 520 1.45 -39.46 -13.39
CA THR A 520 2.72 -38.71 -13.37
C THR A 520 2.53 -37.29 -12.85
N ALA A 521 1.49 -36.59 -13.31
CA ALA A 521 1.19 -35.21 -12.93
C ALA A 521 0.76 -35.05 -11.46
N ARG A 522 0.44 -36.15 -10.75
CA ARG A 522 0.06 -36.16 -9.33
C ARG A 522 1.05 -36.92 -8.45
N GLY A 523 2.20 -37.32 -9.02
CA GLY A 523 3.25 -38.01 -8.29
C GLY A 523 2.78 -39.33 -7.68
N VAL A 524 1.95 -40.10 -8.40
CA VAL A 524 1.61 -41.48 -7.99
C VAL A 524 2.87 -42.32 -8.00
N SER A 525 3.04 -43.15 -6.97
CA SER A 525 4.22 -43.99 -6.77
C SER A 525 3.82 -45.41 -6.38
N ALA A 526 4.73 -46.37 -6.58
CA ALA A 526 4.57 -47.70 -6.01
C ALA A 526 4.38 -47.60 -4.48
N GLY A 527 3.50 -48.44 -3.93
CA GLY A 527 3.06 -48.41 -2.54
C GLY A 527 1.83 -47.53 -2.28
N ASP A 528 1.39 -46.70 -3.23
CA ASP A 528 0.11 -46.00 -3.16
C ASP A 528 -1.07 -46.95 -3.21
N SER A 529 -2.27 -46.47 -2.91
CA SER A 529 -3.44 -47.34 -2.77
C SER A 529 -4.55 -47.02 -3.77
N ILE A 530 -5.05 -48.04 -4.46
CA ILE A 530 -6.24 -48.00 -5.29
C ILE A 530 -7.44 -48.42 -4.45
N ILE A 531 -8.48 -47.61 -4.51
CA ILE A 531 -9.79 -47.91 -3.94
C ILE A 531 -10.79 -47.95 -5.07
N LEU A 532 -11.41 -49.10 -5.26
CA LEU A 532 -12.46 -49.27 -6.26
C LEU A 532 -13.82 -48.87 -5.68
N ALA A 533 -14.72 -48.36 -6.50
CA ALA A 533 -16.05 -47.94 -6.08
C ALA A 533 -17.10 -48.19 -7.17
N ASN A 534 -18.35 -48.29 -6.74
CA ASN A 534 -19.52 -48.29 -7.61
C ASN A 534 -20.59 -47.35 -7.03
N ASN A 535 -21.79 -47.36 -7.62
CA ASN A 535 -22.90 -46.51 -7.15
C ASN A 535 -23.44 -46.90 -5.77
N ALA A 536 -23.11 -48.09 -5.26
CA ALA A 536 -23.51 -48.56 -3.92
C ALA A 536 -22.47 -48.23 -2.84
N GLY A 537 -21.22 -47.93 -3.21
CA GLY A 537 -20.19 -47.51 -2.28
C GLY A 537 -18.75 -47.86 -2.71
N ALA A 538 -17.80 -47.52 -1.84
CA ALA A 538 -16.40 -47.90 -1.99
C ALA A 538 -16.16 -49.35 -1.53
N CYS A 539 -15.21 -50.00 -2.19
CA CYS A 539 -14.69 -51.30 -1.79
C CYS A 539 -13.98 -51.19 -0.44
N ALA A 540 -14.19 -52.18 0.42
CA ALA A 540 -13.48 -52.26 1.70
C ALA A 540 -11.98 -52.60 1.52
N ALA A 541 -11.61 -53.26 0.42
CA ALA A 541 -10.22 -53.58 0.12
C ALA A 541 -9.45 -52.34 -0.36
N VAL A 542 -8.30 -52.13 0.26
CA VAL A 542 -7.31 -51.12 -0.13
C VAL A 542 -6.21 -51.86 -0.88
N ILE A 543 -6.08 -51.61 -2.19
CA ILE A 543 -5.20 -52.38 -3.08
C ILE A 543 -3.92 -51.58 -3.30
N PRO A 544 -2.73 -52.02 -2.84
CA PRO A 544 -1.49 -51.28 -3.09
C PRO A 544 -1.11 -51.27 -4.57
N ILE A 545 -0.33 -50.30 -5.01
CA ILE A 545 0.23 -50.22 -6.36
C ILE A 545 1.62 -50.86 -6.33
N LEU A 546 1.83 -51.93 -7.10
CA LEU A 546 3.13 -52.58 -7.20
C LEU A 546 4.11 -51.76 -8.03
N ARG A 547 3.65 -51.27 -9.20
CA ARG A 547 4.46 -50.52 -10.16
C ARG A 547 3.59 -49.69 -11.10
N LEU A 548 4.21 -48.70 -11.73
CA LEU A 548 3.61 -47.88 -12.78
C LEU A 548 4.28 -48.16 -14.12
N GLU A 549 3.52 -48.09 -15.21
CA GLU A 549 4.03 -48.26 -16.57
C GLU A 549 3.43 -47.22 -17.50
N ASP A 550 4.28 -46.38 -18.10
CA ASP A 550 3.87 -45.44 -19.12
C ASP A 550 3.55 -46.20 -20.42
N GLN A 551 2.36 -45.99 -20.95
CA GLN A 551 1.89 -46.65 -22.17
C GLN A 551 2.32 -45.90 -23.44
N GLY A 552 3.00 -44.76 -23.32
CA GLY A 552 3.52 -43.98 -24.45
C GLY A 552 2.47 -43.20 -25.24
N ASN A 553 1.19 -43.28 -24.85
CA ASN A 553 0.06 -42.55 -25.40
C ASN A 553 -0.49 -41.48 -24.42
N GLY A 554 0.26 -41.19 -23.36
CA GLY A 554 -0.14 -40.27 -22.29
C GLY A 554 -0.94 -40.93 -21.16
N LEU A 555 -1.25 -42.23 -21.24
CA LEU A 555 -1.80 -43.00 -20.13
C LEU A 555 -0.68 -43.68 -19.34
N THR A 556 -0.85 -43.68 -18.02
CA THR A 556 -0.04 -44.50 -17.11
C THR A 556 -0.90 -45.62 -16.56
N ARG A 557 -0.40 -46.84 -16.70
CA ARG A 557 -1.00 -48.05 -16.17
C ARG A 557 -0.51 -48.30 -14.75
N LEU A 558 -1.43 -48.53 -13.83
CA LEU A 558 -1.20 -48.79 -12.41
C LEU A 558 -1.42 -50.28 -12.14
N PHE A 559 -0.35 -51.00 -11.82
CA PHE A 559 -0.43 -52.43 -11.53
C PHE A 559 -0.76 -52.64 -10.05
N PRO A 560 -1.86 -53.34 -9.71
CA PRO A 560 -2.18 -53.67 -8.33
C PRO A 560 -1.16 -54.70 -7.78
N ASP A 561 -0.79 -54.53 -6.52
CA ASP A 561 -0.04 -55.52 -5.75
C ASP A 561 -1.01 -56.51 -5.11
N LEU A 562 -1.10 -57.70 -5.69
CA LEU A 562 -1.92 -58.81 -5.23
C LEU A 562 -1.07 -59.97 -4.71
N SER A 563 0.20 -59.70 -4.36
CA SER A 563 1.12 -60.72 -3.85
C SER A 563 0.73 -61.22 -2.45
N ASP A 564 0.02 -60.40 -1.67
CA ASP A 564 -0.60 -60.79 -0.41
C ASP A 564 -1.97 -61.49 -0.67
N PRO A 565 -2.11 -62.78 -0.32
CA PRO A 565 -3.37 -63.52 -0.48
C PRO A 565 -4.56 -62.87 0.21
N ALA A 566 -4.36 -62.16 1.33
CA ALA A 566 -5.43 -61.47 2.04
C ALA A 566 -5.96 -60.27 1.25
N VAL A 567 -5.07 -59.49 0.63
CA VAL A 567 -5.45 -58.36 -0.24
C VAL A 567 -6.14 -58.87 -1.50
N ALA A 568 -5.62 -59.92 -2.13
CA ALA A 568 -6.22 -60.52 -3.32
C ALA A 568 -7.65 -61.02 -3.05
N ALA A 569 -7.85 -61.77 -1.96
CA ALA A 569 -9.18 -62.27 -1.58
C ALA A 569 -10.16 -61.15 -1.20
N ALA A 570 -9.67 -60.07 -0.57
CA ALA A 570 -10.51 -58.92 -0.23
C ALA A 570 -10.91 -58.09 -1.46
N ALA A 571 -10.06 -58.04 -2.50
CA ALA A 571 -10.28 -57.24 -3.69
C ALA A 571 -11.16 -57.94 -4.76
N GLU A 572 -11.19 -59.28 -4.77
CA GLU A 572 -11.95 -60.10 -5.72
C GLU A 572 -13.44 -59.68 -5.85
N PRO A 573 -14.20 -59.44 -4.76
CA PRO A 573 -15.61 -59.04 -4.85
C PRO A 573 -15.82 -57.67 -5.52
N CYS A 574 -14.79 -56.82 -5.54
CA CYS A 574 -14.83 -55.48 -6.10
C CYS A 574 -14.27 -55.41 -7.53
N SER A 575 -13.89 -56.56 -8.11
CA SER A 575 -13.31 -56.64 -9.46
C SER A 575 -14.20 -56.08 -10.57
N SER A 576 -15.51 -55.96 -10.37
CA SER A 576 -16.48 -55.40 -11.31
C SER A 576 -16.79 -53.91 -11.10
N TYR A 577 -16.17 -53.25 -10.11
CA TYR A 577 -16.50 -51.87 -9.75
C TYR A 577 -16.01 -50.87 -10.83
N PRO A 578 -16.87 -50.03 -11.41
CA PRO A 578 -16.50 -49.24 -12.58
C PRO A 578 -15.70 -47.97 -12.25
N LEU A 579 -15.57 -47.60 -10.97
CA LEU A 579 -14.87 -46.38 -10.55
C LEU A 579 -13.63 -46.73 -9.71
N PHE A 580 -12.62 -45.86 -9.75
CA PHE A 580 -11.44 -45.98 -8.90
C PHE A 580 -11.03 -44.61 -8.32
N THR A 581 -10.32 -44.67 -7.21
CA THR A 581 -9.70 -43.53 -6.54
C THR A 581 -8.29 -43.92 -6.12
N VAL A 582 -7.33 -43.01 -6.22
CA VAL A 582 -5.94 -43.25 -5.79
C VAL A 582 -5.63 -42.43 -4.55
N ARG A 583 -5.12 -43.08 -3.50
CA ARG A 583 -4.66 -42.47 -2.25
C ARG A 583 -3.15 -42.62 -2.10
N ALA A 584 -2.54 -41.67 -1.41
CA ALA A 584 -1.15 -41.81 -0.97
C ALA A 584 -1.00 -43.06 -0.08
N GLY A 585 0.06 -43.83 -0.33
CA GLY A 585 0.36 -45.05 0.41
C GLY A 585 0.88 -44.79 1.83
N PRO A 586 0.81 -45.77 2.75
CA PRO A 586 1.34 -45.64 4.11
C PRO A 586 2.87 -45.46 4.16
N ASN A 587 3.58 -46.07 3.20
CA ASN A 587 5.02 -46.33 3.32
C ASN A 587 5.89 -45.37 2.50
N VAL A 588 5.30 -44.65 1.54
CA VAL A 588 6.01 -43.75 0.63
C VAL A 588 5.24 -42.44 0.57
N LYS A 589 5.82 -41.37 1.13
CA LYS A 589 5.21 -40.02 1.21
C LYS A 589 3.71 -40.05 1.55
N PRO A 590 3.35 -40.49 2.78
CA PRO A 590 1.97 -40.72 3.17
C PRO A 590 1.14 -39.44 3.31
N PHE A 591 1.75 -38.27 3.39
CA PHE A 591 1.03 -37.01 3.53
C PHE A 591 0.81 -36.32 2.19
N VAL A 592 -0.41 -35.89 1.95
CA VAL A 592 -0.77 -35.00 0.84
C VAL A 592 -0.96 -33.60 1.41
N LEU A 593 -0.16 -32.63 0.96
CA LEU A 593 -0.18 -31.26 1.47
C LEU A 593 -1.04 -30.36 0.58
N TYR A 594 -1.93 -29.61 1.22
CA TYR A 594 -2.75 -28.57 0.60
C TYR A 594 -2.55 -27.21 1.29
N ALA A 595 -2.60 -26.12 0.54
CA ALA A 595 -2.72 -24.75 1.04
C ALA A 595 -4.19 -24.31 0.97
N GLY A 596 -4.90 -24.35 2.09
CA GLY A 596 -6.33 -24.11 2.16
C GLY A 596 -7.13 -25.40 1.97
N ALA A 597 -8.25 -25.33 1.25
CA ALA A 597 -9.17 -26.45 1.04
C ALA A 597 -8.50 -27.64 0.33
N GLU A 598 -9.05 -28.85 0.44
CA GLU A 598 -8.52 -30.06 -0.22
C GLU A 598 -9.00 -30.15 -1.68
N THR A 599 -8.45 -29.28 -2.54
CA THR A 599 -8.82 -29.18 -3.96
C THR A 599 -7.63 -29.40 -4.87
N ARG A 600 -7.89 -29.56 -6.18
CA ARG A 600 -6.83 -29.67 -7.18
C ARG A 600 -5.94 -28.41 -7.25
N ASP A 601 -6.52 -27.22 -7.07
CA ASP A 601 -5.81 -25.95 -7.25
C ASP A 601 -4.98 -25.54 -6.03
N THR A 602 -5.29 -26.13 -4.88
CA THR A 602 -4.63 -25.89 -3.60
C THR A 602 -3.62 -26.98 -3.22
N TYR A 603 -3.51 -28.03 -4.04
CA TYR A 603 -2.52 -29.09 -3.87
C TYR A 603 -1.12 -28.53 -4.06
N LEU A 604 -0.24 -28.77 -3.08
CA LEU A 604 1.15 -28.33 -3.13
C LEU A 604 2.05 -29.48 -3.56
N GLN A 605 2.13 -30.52 -2.72
CA GLN A 605 2.97 -31.68 -2.98
C GLN A 605 2.64 -32.85 -2.03
N ARG A 606 3.32 -33.98 -2.23
CA ARG A 606 3.37 -35.07 -1.28
C ARG A 606 4.60 -34.98 -0.39
N LEU A 607 4.47 -35.42 0.85
CA LEU A 607 5.53 -35.37 1.86
C LEU A 607 5.66 -36.70 2.59
N SER A 608 6.90 -37.10 2.85
CA SER A 608 7.24 -38.11 3.84
C SER A 608 7.21 -37.54 5.26
N VAL A 609 7.26 -38.44 6.24
CA VAL A 609 7.55 -38.05 7.63
C VAL A 609 8.93 -37.39 7.68
N ASN A 610 9.05 -36.28 8.41
CA ASN A 610 10.23 -35.44 8.51
C ASN A 610 10.69 -34.77 7.20
N GLU A 611 9.94 -34.94 6.10
CA GLU A 611 10.21 -34.20 4.87
C GLU A 611 9.65 -32.79 4.99
N THR A 612 10.50 -31.79 4.83
CA THR A 612 10.11 -30.39 4.99
C THR A 612 9.40 -29.87 3.74
N TYR A 613 8.41 -29.01 3.94
CA TYR A 613 7.91 -28.13 2.89
C TYR A 613 8.30 -26.70 3.22
N THR A 614 9.03 -26.08 2.29
CA THR A 614 9.32 -24.66 2.33
C THR A 614 8.22 -23.92 1.58
N VAL A 615 7.58 -22.96 2.24
CA VAL A 615 6.66 -22.05 1.56
C VAL A 615 7.40 -21.38 0.41
N SER A 616 6.85 -21.49 -0.81
CA SER A 616 7.56 -21.17 -2.06
C SER A 616 7.84 -19.67 -2.28
N THR A 617 7.37 -18.81 -1.38
CA THR A 617 7.60 -17.38 -1.39
C THR A 617 8.49 -16.98 -0.22
N PHE A 618 9.52 -16.16 -0.49
CA PHE A 618 10.22 -15.47 0.58
C PHE A 618 9.22 -14.63 1.38
N LEU A 619 9.37 -14.65 2.69
CA LEU A 619 8.53 -13.87 3.57
C LEU A 619 9.12 -12.48 3.73
N ASP A 620 8.27 -11.48 3.54
CA ASP A 620 8.55 -10.09 3.89
C ASP A 620 7.87 -9.74 5.21
N TYR A 621 8.41 -8.74 5.89
CA TYR A 621 7.75 -8.18 7.06
C TYR A 621 6.57 -7.29 6.64
N TYR A 622 5.43 -7.48 7.27
CA TYR A 622 4.32 -6.53 7.33
C TYR A 622 4.68 -5.33 8.21
N TYR A 623 5.43 -5.57 9.29
CA TYR A 623 6.02 -4.56 10.17
C TYR A 623 7.26 -5.15 10.86
N HIS A 624 8.25 -4.32 11.20
CA HIS A 624 9.38 -4.76 12.01
C HIS A 624 8.96 -4.78 13.49
N PRO A 625 9.10 -5.90 14.22
CA PRO A 625 8.79 -5.94 15.65
C PRO A 625 9.79 -5.13 16.47
N ASP A 626 9.42 -4.75 17.69
CA ASP A 626 10.37 -4.12 18.61
C ASP A 626 11.55 -5.06 18.90
N GLY A 627 12.77 -4.51 18.95
CA GLY A 627 14.00 -5.30 19.05
C GLY A 627 14.45 -5.95 17.72
N PHE A 628 13.82 -5.61 16.59
CA PHE A 628 14.33 -5.94 15.26
C PHE A 628 15.69 -5.27 15.03
N ASP A 629 16.69 -6.07 14.64
CA ASP A 629 18.04 -5.61 14.35
C ASP A 629 18.32 -5.74 12.85
N LEU A 630 19.04 -4.76 12.33
CA LEU A 630 19.53 -4.72 10.96
C LEU A 630 20.79 -5.59 10.75
N GLY A 631 21.26 -6.28 11.79
CA GLY A 631 22.57 -6.94 11.78
C GLY A 631 23.73 -5.94 11.72
N LEU A 632 23.54 -4.74 12.30
CA LEU A 632 24.61 -3.75 12.43
C LEU A 632 25.60 -4.19 13.50
N ASP A 633 26.89 -3.89 13.33
CA ASP A 633 27.93 -4.19 14.33
C ASP A 633 28.31 -2.90 15.08
N PRO A 634 28.17 -2.85 16.43
CA PRO A 634 27.61 -3.88 17.29
C PRO A 634 26.07 -3.94 17.27
N PRO A 635 25.48 -5.13 17.46
CA PRO A 635 24.02 -5.31 17.49
C PRO A 635 23.37 -4.47 18.60
N LYS A 636 22.20 -3.88 18.33
CA LYS A 636 21.43 -3.14 19.34
C LYS A 636 20.75 -4.10 20.33
N SER A 637 21.32 -4.27 21.52
CA SER A 637 20.74 -5.13 22.57
C SER A 637 19.41 -4.56 23.12
N PRO A 638 18.39 -5.40 23.41
CA PRO A 638 18.33 -6.84 23.16
C PRO A 638 17.96 -7.14 21.69
N THR A 639 18.81 -7.90 21.00
CA THR A 639 18.55 -8.37 19.63
C THR A 639 17.83 -9.70 19.65
N THR A 640 16.68 -9.80 18.99
CA THR A 640 15.89 -11.06 18.97
C THR A 640 15.66 -11.63 17.58
N TYR A 641 15.94 -10.88 16.51
CA TYR A 641 15.53 -11.23 15.14
C TYR A 641 16.69 -11.05 14.14
N VAL A 642 16.80 -11.97 13.19
CA VAL A 642 17.80 -11.94 12.10
C VAL A 642 17.19 -11.28 10.86
N PRO A 643 17.96 -10.47 10.08
CA PRO A 643 17.46 -9.86 8.86
C PRO A 643 17.08 -10.89 7.77
N ALA A 644 16.17 -10.47 6.88
CA ALA A 644 15.68 -11.22 5.72
C ALA A 644 16.82 -11.64 4.75
N PRO A 645 16.62 -12.67 3.88
CA PRO A 645 15.36 -13.34 3.55
C PRO A 645 14.91 -14.35 4.61
N LEU A 646 13.62 -14.35 4.88
CA LEU A 646 13.01 -15.35 5.75
C LEU A 646 12.28 -16.38 4.90
N SER A 647 12.40 -17.65 5.27
CA SER A 647 11.63 -18.74 4.70
C SER A 647 10.90 -19.45 5.81
N LEU A 648 9.71 -19.97 5.52
CA LEU A 648 8.95 -20.77 6.46
C LEU A 648 9.03 -22.23 6.03
N THR A 649 9.54 -23.06 6.93
CA THR A 649 9.59 -24.51 6.72
C THR A 649 8.58 -25.18 7.65
N MET A 650 7.78 -26.06 7.10
CA MET A 650 6.81 -26.88 7.83
C MET A 650 7.20 -28.34 7.69
N THR A 651 7.34 -29.02 8.82
CA THR A 651 7.83 -30.39 8.88
C THR A 651 6.85 -31.26 9.66
N PRO A 652 6.20 -32.26 9.04
CA PRO A 652 5.41 -33.24 9.76
C PRO A 652 6.36 -34.19 10.50
N THR A 653 6.32 -34.21 11.84
CA THR A 653 7.27 -34.97 12.67
C THR A 653 6.73 -36.30 13.21
N ILE A 654 5.56 -36.72 12.75
CA ILE A 654 4.84 -37.86 13.32
C ILE A 654 5.20 -39.15 12.58
N GLY A 655 5.59 -40.18 13.33
CA GLY A 655 5.86 -41.51 12.80
C GLY A 655 4.65 -42.11 12.08
N ALA A 656 4.92 -42.83 10.99
CA ALA A 656 3.90 -43.41 10.12
C ALA A 656 3.00 -44.42 10.87
N GLY A 657 1.78 -44.02 11.22
CA GLY A 657 0.60 -44.88 11.08
C GLY A 657 0.02 -45.58 12.30
N SER A 658 0.60 -45.56 13.50
CA SER A 658 0.00 -46.33 14.61
C SER A 658 -1.26 -45.70 15.23
N ARG A 659 -1.53 -44.40 14.97
CA ARG A 659 -2.68 -43.66 15.55
C ARG A 659 -3.54 -42.88 14.53
N LEU A 660 -3.17 -42.92 13.25
CA LEU A 660 -3.81 -42.18 12.17
C LEU A 660 -4.61 -43.12 11.27
N ALA A 661 -5.83 -42.73 10.95
CA ALA A 661 -6.67 -43.35 9.95
C ALA A 661 -6.51 -42.63 8.60
N ALA A 662 -6.77 -43.34 7.51
CA ALA A 662 -6.74 -42.76 6.18
C ALA A 662 -7.75 -41.59 6.06
N GLY A 663 -7.26 -40.43 5.62
CA GLY A 663 -8.03 -39.21 5.54
C GLY A 663 -7.96 -38.32 6.78
N ASP A 664 -7.32 -38.75 7.87
CA ASP A 664 -7.01 -37.83 8.97
C ASP A 664 -6.09 -36.72 8.48
N ARG A 665 -6.20 -35.53 9.09
CA ARG A 665 -5.48 -34.35 8.64
C ARG A 665 -4.96 -33.52 9.80
N TYR A 666 -3.73 -33.06 9.66
CA TYR A 666 -3.22 -31.98 10.48
C TYR A 666 -3.54 -30.66 9.80
N VAL A 667 -4.36 -29.86 10.46
CA VAL A 667 -4.72 -28.51 10.02
C VAL A 667 -3.83 -27.53 10.75
N VAL A 668 -2.90 -26.91 10.04
CA VAL A 668 -1.98 -25.90 10.56
C VAL A 668 -2.48 -24.53 10.12
N THR A 669 -2.91 -23.71 11.06
CA THR A 669 -3.29 -22.33 10.81
C THR A 669 -2.18 -21.41 11.29
N LEU A 670 -1.64 -20.63 10.37
CA LEU A 670 -0.63 -19.61 10.62
C LEU A 670 -1.33 -18.26 10.77
N LEU A 671 -1.04 -17.54 11.85
CA LEU A 671 -1.61 -16.23 12.13
C LEU A 671 -0.47 -15.22 12.35
N PRO A 672 -0.32 -14.19 11.50
CA PRO A 672 0.70 -13.14 11.71
C PRO A 672 0.52 -12.34 12.98
N ARG A 673 -0.69 -12.36 13.56
CA ARG A 673 -1.18 -11.42 14.56
C ARG A 673 -0.92 -9.96 14.17
N PHE A 674 -1.38 -9.62 12.98
CA PHE A 674 -1.23 -8.30 12.40
C PHE A 674 -2.55 -7.85 11.78
N ARG A 675 -3.08 -6.74 12.27
CA ARG A 675 -4.29 -6.11 11.72
C ARG A 675 -4.02 -4.64 11.44
N ARG A 676 -4.14 -4.24 10.16
CA ARG A 676 -3.98 -2.84 9.74
C ARG A 676 -5.18 -2.01 10.17
N TYR A 677 -5.02 -0.69 10.20
CA TYR A 677 -6.14 0.23 10.29
C TYR A 677 -6.60 0.61 8.89
N VAL A 678 -7.74 0.08 8.48
CA VAL A 678 -8.39 0.40 7.19
C VAL A 678 -9.87 0.58 7.44
N PHE A 679 -10.54 1.51 6.77
CA PHE A 679 -12.00 1.59 6.80
C PHE A 679 -12.54 1.95 5.42
N GLY A 680 -13.81 1.65 5.19
CA GLY A 680 -14.54 1.96 3.96
C GLY A 680 -15.83 2.71 4.25
N VAL A 681 -16.49 3.14 3.17
CA VAL A 681 -17.84 3.70 3.20
C VAL A 681 -18.82 2.58 2.84
N ASP A 682 -19.90 2.44 3.61
CA ASP A 682 -21.00 1.54 3.25
C ASP A 682 -21.69 2.08 2.00
N THR A 683 -21.42 1.43 0.87
CA THR A 683 -21.96 1.78 -0.45
C THR A 683 -23.19 0.94 -0.82
N SER A 684 -23.78 0.23 0.15
CA SER A 684 -25.03 -0.49 -0.06
C SER A 684 -26.17 0.45 -0.47
N GLN A 685 -27.18 -0.07 -1.18
CA GLN A 685 -28.30 0.76 -1.67
C GLN A 685 -29.09 1.44 -0.54
N SER A 686 -29.05 0.91 0.67
CA SER A 686 -29.72 1.46 1.85
C SER A 686 -28.96 2.60 2.54
N SER A 687 -27.68 2.83 2.22
CA SER A 687 -26.84 3.79 2.95
C SER A 687 -27.08 5.25 2.56
N GLY A 688 -27.58 5.51 1.35
CA GLY A 688 -27.57 6.84 0.75
C GLY A 688 -26.16 7.33 0.35
N LEU A 689 -25.13 6.48 0.49
CA LEU A 689 -23.73 6.78 0.19
C LEU A 689 -23.18 5.94 -0.98
N ALA A 690 -24.05 5.27 -1.74
CA ALA A 690 -23.67 4.38 -2.84
C ALA A 690 -22.78 5.03 -3.92
N VAL A 691 -22.81 6.36 -4.06
CA VAL A 691 -21.97 7.11 -5.01
C VAL A 691 -20.56 7.40 -4.48
N TYR A 692 -20.30 7.24 -3.18
CA TYR A 692 -19.01 7.52 -2.54
C TYR A 692 -18.08 6.30 -2.60
N THR A 693 -17.65 5.91 -3.79
CA THR A 693 -16.88 4.68 -4.04
C THR A 693 -15.40 4.90 -4.36
N LEU A 694 -15.04 6.08 -4.88
CA LEU A 694 -13.68 6.37 -5.33
C LEU A 694 -13.12 7.57 -4.55
N PRO A 695 -12.49 7.37 -3.39
CA PRO A 695 -11.90 8.46 -2.64
C PRO A 695 -10.62 8.95 -3.34
N ALA A 696 -10.38 10.26 -3.32
CA ALA A 696 -9.23 10.92 -3.95
C ALA A 696 -8.39 11.66 -2.90
N SER A 697 -8.30 12.99 -2.99
CA SER A 697 -7.58 13.77 -2.00
C SER A 697 -8.31 13.87 -0.67
N VAL A 698 -7.54 14.13 0.36
CA VAL A 698 -8.02 14.16 1.75
C VAL A 698 -7.30 15.26 2.49
N VAL A 699 -8.03 15.96 3.35
CA VAL A 699 -7.49 16.87 4.35
C VAL A 699 -8.05 16.50 5.71
N ALA A 700 -7.30 16.79 6.78
CA ALA A 700 -7.76 16.47 8.13
C ALA A 700 -7.34 17.55 9.12
N THR A 701 -8.17 17.78 10.13
CA THR A 701 -7.94 18.74 11.21
C THR A 701 -8.87 18.49 12.38
N ASP A 702 -8.49 19.02 13.53
CA ASP A 702 -9.40 19.15 14.66
C ASP A 702 -10.34 20.34 14.47
N VAL A 703 -11.62 20.10 14.80
CA VAL A 703 -12.68 21.11 14.77
C VAL A 703 -13.50 20.99 16.04
N ALA A 704 -13.42 22.00 16.91
CA ALA A 704 -14.12 22.02 18.20
C ALA A 704 -13.85 20.77 19.06
N GLY A 705 -12.60 20.29 19.05
CA GLY A 705 -12.17 19.11 19.81
C GLY A 705 -12.44 17.76 19.13
N ALA A 706 -13.10 17.74 17.97
CA ALA A 706 -13.32 16.51 17.21
C ALA A 706 -12.28 16.34 16.10
N SER A 707 -11.68 15.15 16.00
CA SER A 707 -10.71 14.83 14.94
C SER A 707 -11.41 14.37 13.66
N LEU A 708 -11.28 15.14 12.59
CA LEU A 708 -12.06 14.96 11.36
C LEU A 708 -11.18 14.89 10.12
N ALA A 709 -11.58 14.03 9.19
CA ALA A 709 -11.06 14.01 7.83
C ALA A 709 -12.16 14.42 6.84
N TYR A 710 -11.79 15.12 5.78
CA TYR A 710 -12.64 15.53 4.67
C TYR A 710 -12.04 14.93 3.41
N VAL A 711 -12.75 13.96 2.83
CA VAL A 711 -12.27 13.16 1.70
C VAL A 711 -13.07 13.53 0.47
N ALA A 712 -12.37 13.89 -0.60
CA ALA A 712 -12.96 14.13 -1.90
C ALA A 712 -13.39 12.81 -2.55
N TYR A 713 -14.59 12.77 -3.11
CA TYR A 713 -15.09 11.65 -3.90
C TYR A 713 -15.49 12.12 -5.29
N PRO A 714 -14.59 12.03 -6.28
CA PRO A 714 -14.91 12.27 -7.68
C PRO A 714 -16.16 11.53 -8.18
N SER A 715 -16.43 10.33 -7.65
CA SER A 715 -17.60 9.53 -8.02
C SER A 715 -18.93 10.12 -7.55
N ALA A 716 -18.90 11.00 -6.55
CA ALA A 716 -20.07 11.58 -5.91
C ALA A 716 -20.22 13.09 -6.14
N ASP A 717 -19.31 13.71 -6.91
CA ASP A 717 -19.26 15.17 -7.10
C ASP A 717 -19.21 15.91 -5.74
N GLY A 718 -18.53 15.34 -4.73
CA GLY A 718 -18.71 15.82 -3.36
C GLY A 718 -17.63 15.40 -2.36
N VAL A 719 -17.79 15.88 -1.12
CA VAL A 719 -16.87 15.65 -0.01
C VAL A 719 -17.58 14.88 1.09
N LEU A 720 -16.88 13.89 1.65
CA LEU A 720 -17.35 13.14 2.80
C LEU A 720 -16.52 13.52 4.02
N GLN A 721 -17.18 14.04 5.06
CA GLN A 721 -16.58 14.22 6.37
C GLN A 721 -16.62 12.89 7.13
N VAL A 722 -15.51 12.51 7.73
CA VAL A 722 -15.31 11.30 8.53
C VAL A 722 -14.86 11.72 9.93
N ALA A 723 -15.54 11.25 10.98
CA ALA A 723 -15.09 11.44 12.35
C ALA A 723 -14.15 10.29 12.78
N LEU A 724 -12.85 10.57 12.85
CA LEU A 724 -11.80 9.57 13.09
C LEU A 724 -11.86 8.97 14.50
N GLU A 725 -12.39 9.73 15.46
CA GLU A 725 -12.65 9.31 16.84
C GLU A 725 -13.85 8.37 17.00
N SER A 726 -14.64 8.16 15.96
CA SER A 726 -15.89 7.38 16.02
C SER A 726 -16.00 6.29 14.96
N ILE A 727 -15.24 6.39 13.88
CA ILE A 727 -15.21 5.39 12.82
C ILE A 727 -14.81 4.02 13.39
N THR A 728 -15.34 2.95 12.82
CA THR A 728 -14.90 1.59 13.17
C THR A 728 -13.92 1.09 12.12
N ASP A 729 -12.74 0.71 12.57
CA ASP A 729 -11.73 0.12 11.72
C ASP A 729 -12.17 -1.27 11.21
N ASN A 730 -11.57 -1.66 10.09
CA ASN A 730 -11.78 -2.91 9.35
C ASN A 730 -13.25 -3.18 8.96
N LEU A 731 -14.07 -2.13 8.82
CA LEU A 731 -15.46 -2.20 8.41
C LEU A 731 -15.81 -1.11 7.39
N ASP A 732 -16.89 -1.36 6.65
CA ASP A 732 -17.58 -0.33 5.87
C ASP A 732 -18.55 0.41 6.80
N ASN A 733 -18.39 1.74 6.88
CA ASN A 733 -19.09 2.57 7.85
C ASN A 733 -20.27 3.28 7.20
N LEU A 734 -21.39 3.33 7.92
CA LEU A 734 -22.58 4.12 7.57
C LEU A 734 -22.75 5.34 8.49
N THR A 735 -22.42 5.18 9.76
CA THR A 735 -22.51 6.22 10.79
C THR A 735 -21.22 7.03 10.88
N TYR A 736 -21.30 8.22 11.48
CA TYR A 736 -20.15 9.14 11.64
C TYR A 736 -19.53 9.65 10.34
N LEU A 737 -20.32 9.52 9.27
CA LEU A 737 -20.08 10.07 7.96
C LEU A 737 -21.08 11.18 7.68
N ARG A 738 -20.62 12.27 7.08
CA ARG A 738 -21.50 13.35 6.63
C ARG A 738 -21.13 13.79 5.22
N ALA A 739 -22.07 13.63 4.31
CA ALA A 739 -21.96 14.03 2.91
C ALA A 739 -22.16 15.54 2.75
N PHE A 740 -21.34 16.15 1.88
CA PHE A 740 -21.48 17.50 1.36
C PHE A 740 -21.42 17.43 -0.17
N GLN A 741 -22.42 18.01 -0.84
CA GLN A 741 -22.57 18.03 -2.30
C GLN A 741 -22.84 19.43 -2.80
#